data_AF-A0A6N4QJU4-F1
#
_entry.id   AF-A0A6N4QJU4-F1
#
_cell.length_a   1.000
_cell.length_b   1.000
_cell.length_c   1.000
_cell.angle_alpha   90.00
_cell.angle_beta   90.00
_cell.angle_gamma   90.00
#
_symmetry.space_group_name_H-M   'P 1'
#
loop_
_entity.id
_entity.type
_entity.pdbx_description
1 polymer ?
#
loop_
_entity_poly.entity_id
_entity_poly.type
_entity_poly.pdbx_seq_one_letter_code
_entity_poly.pdbx_strand_id
1 'polypeptide(L)'
;MKGFVWKWITVLAIGFELLSCKPEEKKFDALTFYDNITSDGGLRLFNLLDDYPSLKAGFQSLQPEQFNLRLDSSMRRPARKDITGFLRVSSDMFLKPEARVRESLLKANTLIHRLKEAPSGAFEGVLPWLERIRKYPGKVVRNLSPISQAALIYLYNTFNASETEIKYRELANALKDPDMIELFQDLETVLHKALVLNANARSGVESILQGMIDPTLSGDRVLKTQMINLIAEVGNAFQQRAGFSDFKSSDTALKDLIVNLEKYYTPGGSVHDSPGISDYRDANYPSDFSIVMTEAFRYLRPMLGAGGTYTKNPNVLLGKELSKNLFNLGFPTEAENVDFSLRELIRLDYLGRDRAYGGFEYKISALEQLLFLLTLADTYGFRWENPSDNTIMSLEPNGSVNGGPMTNGVLTVGDSIYALGSAMTGNLGVKAFLNQSANDGAVYRNGDTTTPTPFTMGINTPTLALLESPDPSVVPAANDPVFTKTIPFMMKLIVNVVLSGGGPYYNKNRRDEAGNIYTIDGKPYIDSNGNDLIYKSSWSSSDYRIKVSDTGSGTCTAGSLCRWVGPGGRESNASYLNNQFTQVASGVNASGTKGWSIPIWEIAKTSGERALETDEEVLYKNFQWLLSEKRMVAVIPLRASLGPGVPYKMAAFVTVIANGLKGLMGAKPQFQDGSSCASKQNGKWNILGSLWKPGCASSTQPNFRVAGTQVLEENFSSLPGDSMFFLEAWDYGTSGTSSITFNSLGDSNVYNIFYPPSSQYGVLPPVFAFNFPVMERLSFLTADAVSPSQVNSYWDKRNKLLPLIVSLAKTLTDQSDSATNKNPFQLLTGLSAALTRPLLTQTTDLETNSGGRTITVVKTALPNGKFRNRFAGPEEYLFRQSDPITEEPIRSPLSVLIEKERGFQDGLLNLVSKTKLLTHLVHMLAEMGRPSRQPGADLFFAGLAAVAGEIKLTSETPTSVQFNLQTYLEKLGTDLAAYPDSRPANVYDPLWDDMGVVAVRLRDYLSRDSVYSLIPMFDFSMDLVLDVTPSPTEIVHLLNLLGSIFQNSSGNRDYLLTSLLTSDTPALIEVSAVYGRCVNGVLMGLSLTGEFFSYLEADMNTPYTIREIFDDLDRLTVSDMMQSRSGNRSLLYTAGVLMNLFADITEKGRKPFPDGTVFWDRFNKNEDSTTYWDNLTSIFSR
;
A
#
# COMPACT_ATOMS: atom_id res chain seq x y z
N MET A 1 -24.63 -3.03 -24.01
CA MET A 1 -23.88 -4.10 -23.31
C MET A 1 -24.86 -4.92 -22.47
N LYS A 2 -24.96 -6.24 -22.70
CA LYS A 2 -25.74 -7.25 -21.94
C LYS A 2 -27.28 -7.31 -22.06
N GLY A 3 -27.95 -6.56 -22.94
CA GLY A 3 -29.41 -6.69 -23.16
C GLY A 3 -29.87 -7.99 -23.82
N PHE A 4 -28.94 -8.89 -24.16
CA PHE A 4 -29.22 -10.04 -25.01
C PHE A 4 -29.11 -11.40 -24.31
N VAL A 5 -28.28 -11.48 -23.27
CA VAL A 5 -28.39 -12.53 -22.25
C VAL A 5 -29.81 -12.56 -21.66
N TRP A 6 -30.65 -11.55 -21.93
CA TRP A 6 -32.01 -11.42 -21.42
C TRP A 6 -33.02 -12.47 -21.86
N LYS A 7 -32.84 -13.13 -23.03
CA LYS A 7 -33.69 -14.27 -23.41
C LYS A 7 -33.30 -15.55 -22.69
N TRP A 8 -32.01 -15.64 -22.38
CA TRP A 8 -31.48 -16.59 -21.43
C TRP A 8 -31.94 -16.29 -20.01
N ILE A 9 -31.98 -15.02 -19.62
CA ILE A 9 -32.61 -14.53 -18.39
C ILE A 9 -34.12 -14.65 -18.47
N THR A 10 -34.82 -14.91 -19.58
CA THR A 10 -36.27 -15.19 -19.46
C THR A 10 -36.48 -16.63 -19.02
N VAL A 11 -35.65 -17.58 -19.48
CA VAL A 11 -35.67 -18.98 -19.00
C VAL A 11 -34.99 -19.12 -17.64
N LEU A 12 -33.88 -18.40 -17.41
CA LEU A 12 -33.22 -18.28 -16.10
C LEU A 12 -33.96 -17.36 -15.13
N ALA A 13 -34.71 -16.34 -15.55
CA ALA A 13 -35.59 -15.56 -14.67
C ALA A 13 -36.91 -16.26 -14.46
N ILE A 14 -37.42 -17.10 -15.36
CA ILE A 14 -38.44 -18.06 -14.94
C ILE A 14 -37.82 -18.98 -13.89
N GLY A 15 -36.58 -19.47 -14.08
CA GLY A 15 -35.83 -20.20 -13.04
C GLY A 15 -35.50 -19.42 -11.75
N PHE A 16 -35.21 -18.13 -11.81
CA PHE A 16 -34.83 -17.25 -10.68
C PHE A 16 -36.03 -16.58 -10.02
N GLU A 17 -37.11 -16.33 -10.75
CA GLU A 17 -38.43 -16.00 -10.21
C GLU A 17 -39.03 -17.25 -9.54
N LEU A 18 -38.79 -18.46 -10.07
CA LEU A 18 -39.06 -19.71 -9.35
C LEU A 18 -38.22 -19.85 -8.08
N LEU A 19 -36.98 -19.34 -8.08
CA LEU A 19 -36.15 -19.18 -6.87
C LEU A 19 -36.62 -18.05 -5.94
N SER A 20 -37.55 -17.18 -6.35
CA SER A 20 -38.11 -16.08 -5.54
C SER A 20 -39.57 -16.33 -5.11
N CYS A 21 -40.12 -17.47 -5.51
CA CYS A 21 -41.49 -17.86 -5.21
C CYS A 21 -41.69 -18.16 -3.73
N LYS A 22 -42.68 -17.57 -3.07
CA LYS A 22 -42.96 -17.87 -1.65
C LYS A 22 -43.74 -19.19 -1.52
N PRO A 23 -43.45 -20.02 -0.51
CA PRO A 23 -44.29 -21.18 -0.19
C PRO A 23 -45.54 -20.75 0.61
N GLU A 24 -46.71 -21.26 0.24
CA GLU A 24 -47.96 -21.12 1.01
C GLU A 24 -48.68 -22.48 1.07
N GLU A 25 -49.33 -22.82 2.19
CA GLU A 25 -50.05 -24.09 2.39
C GLU A 25 -51.44 -24.14 1.71
N LYS A 26 -51.75 -23.22 0.79
CA LYS A 26 -53.07 -23.19 0.15
C LYS A 26 -53.20 -24.29 -0.91
N LYS A 27 -54.30 -25.04 -0.83
CA LYS A 27 -54.75 -25.91 -1.93
C LYS A 27 -55.05 -25.03 -3.15
N PHE A 28 -54.22 -25.16 -4.18
CA PHE A 28 -54.44 -24.52 -5.47
C PHE A 28 -55.77 -24.97 -6.06
N ASP A 29 -56.66 -24.01 -6.34
CA ASP A 29 -57.92 -24.28 -7.02
C ASP A 29 -57.61 -24.50 -8.51
N ALA A 30 -57.86 -25.72 -9.01
CA ALA A 30 -57.41 -26.19 -10.33
C ALA A 30 -58.13 -25.52 -11.52
N LEU A 31 -58.90 -24.45 -11.27
CA LEU A 31 -59.89 -23.89 -12.18
C LEU A 31 -59.52 -22.52 -12.79
N THR A 32 -58.39 -21.91 -12.44
CA THR A 32 -58.04 -20.56 -12.93
C THR A 32 -57.38 -20.54 -14.32
N PHE A 33 -56.91 -21.67 -14.84
CA PHE A 33 -56.26 -21.80 -16.15
C PHE A 33 -56.66 -23.10 -16.87
N TYR A 34 -57.95 -23.26 -17.18
CA TYR A 34 -58.47 -24.41 -17.94
C TYR A 34 -59.02 -23.94 -19.29
N ASP A 35 -58.52 -24.49 -20.39
CA ASP A 35 -59.11 -24.27 -21.72
C ASP A 35 -59.86 -25.54 -22.14
N ASN A 36 -61.17 -25.40 -22.29
CA ASN A 36 -62.15 -26.49 -22.36
C ASN A 36 -62.20 -27.14 -23.77
N ILE A 37 -61.03 -27.37 -24.39
CA ILE A 37 -60.91 -27.78 -25.80
C ILE A 37 -60.47 -29.24 -25.90
N THR A 38 -61.06 -29.99 -26.84
CA THR A 38 -60.81 -31.42 -27.11
C THR A 38 -59.42 -31.66 -27.72
N SER A 39 -58.64 -32.58 -27.16
CA SER A 39 -57.23 -32.90 -27.47
C SER A 39 -56.98 -33.44 -28.90
N ASP A 40 -56.32 -32.65 -29.75
CA ASP A 40 -55.86 -33.05 -31.10
C ASP A 40 -54.31 -33.22 -31.22
N GLY A 41 -53.58 -33.31 -30.10
CA GLY A 41 -52.15 -33.69 -30.10
C GLY A 41 -51.11 -32.59 -30.42
N GLY A 42 -51.50 -31.31 -30.37
CA GLY A 42 -50.61 -30.12 -30.45
C GLY A 42 -50.31 -29.48 -29.08
N LEU A 43 -49.28 -28.62 -29.00
CA LEU A 43 -48.93 -27.85 -27.79
C LEU A 43 -50.02 -26.81 -27.45
N ARG A 44 -50.47 -26.78 -26.20
CA ARG A 44 -51.45 -25.80 -25.69
C ARG A 44 -50.88 -25.00 -24.53
N LEU A 45 -51.27 -23.73 -24.45
CA LEU A 45 -50.76 -22.76 -23.48
C LEU A 45 -50.87 -23.24 -22.01
N PHE A 46 -51.94 -23.96 -21.65
CA PHE A 46 -52.20 -24.39 -20.26
C PHE A 46 -51.80 -25.83 -19.94
N ASN A 47 -51.47 -26.62 -20.96
CA ASN A 47 -50.95 -27.98 -20.82
C ASN A 47 -49.44 -28.06 -21.13
N LEU A 48 -48.83 -26.94 -21.53
CA LEU A 48 -47.43 -26.85 -21.97
C LEU A 48 -46.44 -27.39 -20.92
N LEU A 49 -46.78 -27.19 -19.65
CA LEU A 49 -45.96 -27.57 -18.51
C LEU A 49 -46.55 -28.75 -17.72
N ASP A 50 -47.50 -29.51 -18.28
CA ASP A 50 -48.14 -30.64 -17.58
C ASP A 50 -47.14 -31.71 -17.16
N ASP A 51 -46.16 -32.00 -18.01
CA ASP A 51 -45.07 -32.93 -17.72
C ASP A 51 -44.00 -32.34 -16.77
N TYR A 52 -44.15 -31.07 -16.36
CA TYR A 52 -43.22 -30.29 -15.53
C TYR A 52 -43.94 -29.61 -14.36
N PRO A 53 -44.47 -30.39 -13.40
CA PRO A 53 -45.40 -29.90 -12.38
C PRO A 53 -44.85 -28.76 -11.50
N SER A 54 -43.55 -28.73 -11.22
CA SER A 54 -42.92 -27.68 -10.41
C SER A 54 -42.87 -26.32 -11.12
N LEU A 55 -42.66 -26.35 -12.45
CA LEU A 55 -42.65 -25.16 -13.29
C LEU A 55 -44.09 -24.67 -13.50
N LYS A 56 -45.03 -25.62 -13.70
CA LYS A 56 -46.45 -25.32 -13.86
C LYS A 56 -47.05 -24.63 -12.64
N ALA A 57 -46.71 -25.09 -11.42
CA ALA A 57 -47.27 -24.55 -10.19
C ALA A 57 -46.95 -23.06 -9.99
N GLY A 58 -45.77 -22.60 -10.41
CA GLY A 58 -45.41 -21.19 -10.44
C GLY A 58 -46.43 -20.37 -11.24
N PHE A 59 -46.73 -20.78 -12.47
CA PHE A 59 -47.71 -20.08 -13.30
C PHE A 59 -49.16 -20.19 -12.78
N GLN A 60 -49.53 -21.32 -12.15
CA GLN A 60 -50.87 -21.51 -11.57
C GLN A 60 -51.15 -20.60 -10.37
N SER A 61 -50.11 -20.14 -9.67
CA SER A 61 -50.26 -19.21 -8.55
C SER A 61 -50.65 -17.79 -8.97
N LEU A 62 -50.38 -17.42 -10.23
CA LEU A 62 -50.63 -16.09 -10.75
C LEU A 62 -52.13 -15.91 -11.05
N GLN A 63 -52.66 -14.73 -10.76
CA GLN A 63 -54.01 -14.35 -11.17
C GLN A 63 -54.02 -13.99 -12.67
N PRO A 64 -54.83 -14.65 -13.51
CA PRO A 64 -54.86 -14.38 -14.95
C PRO A 64 -55.17 -12.92 -15.29
N GLU A 65 -56.15 -12.31 -14.61
CA GLU A 65 -56.53 -10.92 -14.85
C GLU A 65 -55.38 -9.93 -14.53
N GLN A 66 -54.74 -10.09 -13.36
CA GLN A 66 -53.60 -9.24 -12.98
C GLN A 66 -52.40 -9.46 -13.88
N PHE A 67 -52.10 -10.72 -14.25
CA PHE A 67 -51.05 -11.03 -15.22
C PHE A 67 -51.26 -10.26 -16.53
N ASN A 68 -52.49 -10.27 -17.05
CA ASN A 68 -52.85 -9.60 -18.30
C ASN A 68 -52.77 -8.08 -18.19
N LEU A 69 -53.31 -7.52 -17.11
CA LEU A 69 -53.29 -6.08 -16.86
C LEU A 69 -51.84 -5.56 -16.71
N ARG A 70 -50.99 -6.28 -15.99
CA ARG A 70 -49.58 -5.88 -15.77
C ARG A 70 -48.75 -6.04 -17.03
N LEU A 71 -48.96 -7.11 -17.80
CA LEU A 71 -48.30 -7.30 -19.09
C LEU A 71 -48.71 -6.22 -20.09
N ASP A 72 -50.02 -5.95 -20.23
CA ASP A 72 -50.55 -4.90 -21.11
C ASP A 72 -50.02 -3.51 -20.69
N SER A 73 -50.08 -3.18 -19.40
CA SER A 73 -49.53 -1.94 -18.86
C SER A 73 -48.04 -1.78 -19.20
N SER A 74 -47.24 -2.84 -19.03
CA SER A 74 -45.81 -2.86 -19.35
C SER A 74 -45.56 -2.65 -20.84
N MET A 75 -46.32 -3.34 -21.69
CA MET A 75 -46.16 -3.31 -23.14
C MET A 75 -46.62 -1.97 -23.73
N ARG A 76 -47.49 -1.20 -23.05
CA ARG A 76 -47.89 0.17 -23.46
C ARG A 76 -46.88 1.26 -23.10
N ARG A 77 -45.86 0.96 -22.30
CA ARG A 77 -44.80 1.91 -21.93
C ARG A 77 -43.92 2.30 -23.13
N PRO A 78 -43.38 1.36 -23.94
CA PRO A 78 -42.67 1.70 -25.17
C PRO A 78 -43.61 2.13 -26.30
N ALA A 79 -43.06 2.79 -27.32
CA ALA A 79 -43.83 3.15 -28.51
C ALA A 79 -44.28 1.90 -29.29
N ARG A 80 -45.43 1.99 -29.98
CA ARG A 80 -46.01 0.88 -30.79
C ARG A 80 -44.99 0.23 -31.73
N LYS A 81 -44.21 1.05 -32.44
CA LYS A 81 -43.19 0.59 -33.38
C LYS A 81 -42.12 -0.27 -32.69
N ASP A 82 -41.78 0.03 -31.44
CA ASP A 82 -40.81 -0.72 -30.65
C ASP A 82 -41.39 -2.06 -30.18
N ILE A 83 -42.69 -2.12 -29.89
CA ILE A 83 -43.37 -3.39 -29.61
C ILE A 83 -43.33 -4.29 -30.86
N THR A 84 -43.71 -3.77 -32.03
CA THR A 84 -43.67 -4.51 -33.28
C THR A 84 -42.25 -5.01 -33.59
N GLY A 85 -41.23 -4.17 -33.40
CA GLY A 85 -39.84 -4.57 -33.57
C GLY A 85 -39.38 -5.65 -32.59
N PHE A 86 -39.80 -5.57 -31.32
CA PHE A 86 -39.52 -6.59 -30.31
C PHE A 86 -40.16 -7.96 -30.64
N LEU A 87 -41.38 -7.93 -31.19
CA LEU A 87 -42.07 -9.15 -31.64
C LEU A 87 -41.36 -9.79 -32.85
N ARG A 88 -40.92 -8.98 -33.83
CA ARG A 88 -40.14 -9.47 -34.98
C ARG A 88 -38.82 -10.07 -34.59
N VAL A 89 -38.04 -9.40 -33.74
CA VAL A 89 -36.78 -9.96 -33.26
C VAL A 89 -36.99 -11.21 -32.41
N SER A 90 -38.12 -11.32 -31.71
CA SER A 90 -38.46 -12.52 -30.96
C SER A 90 -38.82 -13.69 -31.84
N SER A 91 -39.58 -13.46 -32.91
CA SER A 91 -39.74 -14.42 -33.99
C SER A 91 -38.39 -14.88 -34.56
N ASP A 92 -37.56 -13.91 -34.98
CA ASP A 92 -36.27 -14.20 -35.61
C ASP A 92 -35.36 -15.03 -34.70
N MET A 93 -35.26 -14.70 -33.42
CA MET A 93 -34.39 -15.45 -32.51
C MET A 93 -34.83 -16.89 -32.27
N PHE A 94 -36.13 -17.19 -32.34
CA PHE A 94 -36.63 -18.56 -32.12
C PHE A 94 -36.66 -19.40 -33.41
N LEU A 95 -36.85 -18.76 -34.56
CA LEU A 95 -36.95 -19.41 -35.87
C LEU A 95 -35.60 -19.56 -36.59
N LYS A 96 -34.70 -18.57 -36.47
CA LYS A 96 -33.44 -18.54 -37.21
C LYS A 96 -32.37 -19.40 -36.53
N PRO A 97 -31.76 -20.38 -37.24
CA PRO A 97 -30.65 -21.17 -36.70
C PRO A 97 -29.45 -20.30 -36.26
N GLU A 98 -29.23 -19.18 -36.93
CA GLU A 98 -28.13 -18.24 -36.65
C GLU A 98 -28.20 -17.66 -35.23
N ALA A 99 -29.38 -17.63 -34.61
CA ALA A 99 -29.55 -17.18 -33.24
C ALA A 99 -29.00 -18.19 -32.21
N ARG A 100 -28.76 -19.45 -32.59
CA ARG A 100 -28.20 -20.50 -31.70
C ARG A 100 -28.95 -20.74 -30.38
N VAL A 101 -30.19 -20.29 -30.21
CA VAL A 101 -30.97 -20.44 -28.95
C VAL A 101 -30.98 -21.89 -28.45
N ARG A 102 -31.19 -22.87 -29.35
CA ARG A 102 -31.24 -24.30 -29.01
C ARG A 102 -29.89 -24.86 -28.54
N GLU A 103 -28.81 -24.54 -29.27
CA GLU A 103 -27.43 -24.93 -28.90
C GLU A 103 -27.07 -24.34 -27.54
N SER A 104 -27.46 -23.08 -27.35
CA SER A 104 -27.28 -22.39 -26.09
C SER A 104 -28.03 -23.19 -24.99
N LEU A 105 -29.33 -23.50 -25.15
CA LEU A 105 -30.15 -24.27 -24.19
C LEU A 105 -29.52 -25.61 -23.79
N LEU A 106 -28.92 -26.33 -24.73
CA LEU A 106 -28.17 -27.56 -24.44
C LEU A 106 -26.92 -27.31 -23.57
N LYS A 107 -26.21 -26.21 -23.80
CA LYS A 107 -25.06 -25.82 -22.96
C LYS A 107 -25.51 -25.38 -21.55
N ALA A 108 -26.65 -24.71 -21.39
CA ALA A 108 -27.17 -24.45 -20.04
C ALA A 108 -27.69 -25.72 -19.37
N ASN A 109 -28.29 -26.65 -20.10
CA ASN A 109 -28.60 -27.98 -19.58
C ASN A 109 -27.35 -28.67 -19.05
N THR A 110 -26.23 -28.59 -19.77
CA THR A 110 -24.94 -29.10 -19.31
C THR A 110 -24.50 -28.41 -18.00
N LEU A 111 -24.72 -27.09 -17.85
CA LEU A 111 -24.46 -26.39 -16.59
C LEU A 111 -25.38 -26.86 -15.45
N ILE A 112 -26.68 -27.06 -15.72
CA ILE A 112 -27.65 -27.58 -14.75
C ILE A 112 -27.23 -28.97 -14.27
N HIS A 113 -26.82 -29.86 -15.19
CA HIS A 113 -26.27 -31.16 -14.85
C HIS A 113 -25.01 -31.05 -13.98
N ARG A 114 -24.05 -30.16 -14.30
CA ARG A 114 -22.85 -29.92 -13.47
C ARG A 114 -23.18 -29.44 -12.06
N LEU A 115 -24.21 -28.62 -11.92
CA LEU A 115 -24.66 -28.13 -10.62
C LEU A 115 -25.32 -29.26 -9.81
N LYS A 116 -26.19 -30.06 -10.43
CA LYS A 116 -26.89 -31.18 -9.79
C LYS A 116 -25.95 -32.31 -9.39
N GLU A 117 -25.02 -32.67 -10.27
CA GLU A 117 -24.05 -33.76 -10.07
C GLU A 117 -22.75 -33.26 -9.42
N ALA A 118 -22.78 -32.09 -8.79
CA ALA A 118 -21.61 -31.51 -8.14
C ALA A 118 -21.03 -32.46 -7.09
N PRO A 119 -19.68 -32.52 -6.94
CA PRO A 119 -19.02 -33.46 -6.03
C PRO A 119 -19.52 -33.35 -4.58
N SER A 120 -19.48 -34.47 -3.86
CA SER A 120 -19.77 -34.55 -2.41
C SER A 120 -21.18 -34.09 -2.01
N GLY A 121 -22.17 -34.22 -2.90
CA GLY A 121 -23.55 -33.80 -2.60
C GLY A 121 -23.69 -32.29 -2.39
N ALA A 122 -22.81 -31.48 -3.00
CA ALA A 122 -22.76 -30.04 -2.80
C ALA A 122 -24.08 -29.32 -3.13
N PHE A 123 -24.81 -29.79 -4.14
CA PHE A 123 -26.13 -29.24 -4.45
C PHE A 123 -27.09 -29.39 -3.27
N GLU A 124 -27.23 -30.62 -2.74
CA GLU A 124 -28.10 -30.93 -1.60
C GLU A 124 -27.68 -30.18 -0.32
N GLY A 125 -26.37 -29.96 -0.14
CA GLY A 125 -25.84 -29.19 0.99
C GLY A 125 -26.13 -27.69 0.95
N VAL A 126 -26.35 -27.11 -0.24
CA VAL A 126 -26.65 -25.67 -0.43
C VAL A 126 -28.14 -25.37 -0.47
N LEU A 127 -28.98 -26.37 -0.82
CA LEU A 127 -30.43 -26.23 -0.91
C LEU A 127 -31.08 -25.55 0.32
N PRO A 128 -30.74 -25.90 1.58
CA PRO A 128 -31.36 -25.24 2.73
C PRO A 128 -31.12 -23.73 2.76
N TRP A 129 -29.96 -23.26 2.29
CA TRP A 129 -29.65 -21.84 2.20
C TRP A 129 -30.39 -21.16 1.04
N LEU A 130 -30.44 -21.80 -0.14
CA LEU A 130 -31.20 -21.28 -1.27
C LEU A 130 -32.70 -21.17 -0.95
N GLU A 131 -33.26 -22.11 -0.19
CA GLU A 131 -34.65 -22.03 0.29
C GLU A 131 -34.87 -20.90 1.30
N ARG A 132 -33.84 -20.50 2.06
CA ARG A 132 -33.91 -19.30 2.91
C ARG A 132 -33.86 -18.01 2.07
N ILE A 133 -32.99 -17.96 1.05
CA ILE A 133 -32.94 -16.84 0.10
C ILE A 133 -34.28 -16.70 -0.61
N ARG A 134 -34.89 -17.81 -1.03
CA ARG A 134 -36.19 -17.82 -1.69
C ARG A 134 -37.32 -17.22 -0.84
N LYS A 135 -37.23 -17.36 0.48
CA LYS A 135 -38.18 -16.77 1.44
C LYS A 135 -37.81 -15.33 1.85
N TYR A 136 -36.68 -14.81 1.39
CA TYR A 136 -36.22 -13.47 1.74
C TYR A 136 -37.21 -12.41 1.23
N PRO A 137 -37.62 -11.43 2.07
CA PRO A 137 -38.62 -10.44 1.66
C PRO A 137 -38.10 -9.44 0.61
N GLY A 138 -36.78 -9.34 0.43
CA GLY A 138 -36.19 -8.44 -0.55
C GLY A 138 -36.30 -8.95 -1.99
N LYS A 139 -36.20 -8.02 -2.93
CA LYS A 139 -36.39 -8.26 -4.37
C LYS A 139 -35.12 -8.80 -5.02
N VAL A 140 -34.85 -10.10 -4.80
CA VAL A 140 -33.58 -10.75 -5.14
C VAL A 140 -33.26 -10.66 -6.63
N VAL A 141 -34.18 -11.06 -7.51
CA VAL A 141 -33.93 -11.09 -8.96
C VAL A 141 -33.69 -9.69 -9.50
N ARG A 142 -34.51 -8.73 -9.06
CA ARG A 142 -34.45 -7.35 -9.54
C ARG A 142 -33.16 -6.65 -9.14
N ASN A 143 -32.70 -6.88 -7.91
CA ASN A 143 -31.51 -6.22 -7.37
C ASN A 143 -30.20 -6.97 -7.73
N LEU A 144 -30.26 -8.25 -8.06
CA LEU A 144 -29.12 -9.00 -8.62
C LEU A 144 -28.99 -8.86 -10.15
N SER A 145 -29.95 -8.21 -10.81
CA SER A 145 -29.86 -7.95 -12.24
C SER A 145 -28.70 -6.98 -12.54
N PRO A 146 -27.76 -7.32 -13.44
CA PRO A 146 -26.64 -6.46 -13.79
C PRO A 146 -27.05 -5.22 -14.60
N ILE A 147 -28.31 -5.14 -15.06
CA ILE A 147 -28.87 -3.97 -15.73
C ILE A 147 -29.99 -3.43 -14.87
N SER A 148 -29.78 -2.23 -14.33
CA SER A 148 -30.77 -1.53 -13.52
C SER A 148 -31.93 -1.01 -14.38
N GLN A 149 -33.09 -0.83 -13.75
CA GLN A 149 -34.23 -0.15 -14.38
C GLN A 149 -33.83 1.24 -14.92
N ALA A 150 -32.98 1.96 -14.18
CA ALA A 150 -32.47 3.26 -14.59
C ALA A 150 -31.61 3.17 -15.85
N ALA A 151 -30.77 2.13 -15.98
CA ALA A 151 -29.96 1.90 -17.18
C ALA A 151 -30.83 1.62 -18.41
N LEU A 152 -31.90 0.84 -18.27
CA LEU A 152 -32.84 0.57 -19.37
C LEU A 152 -33.57 1.84 -19.82
N ILE A 153 -34.01 2.67 -18.88
CA ILE A 153 -34.64 3.98 -19.17
C ILE A 153 -33.64 4.87 -19.91
N TYR A 154 -32.41 4.96 -19.44
CA TYR A 154 -31.37 5.76 -20.07
C TYR A 154 -31.06 5.29 -21.49
N LEU A 155 -30.87 3.97 -21.70
CA LEU A 155 -30.57 3.39 -23.01
C LEU A 155 -31.68 3.68 -24.02
N TYR A 156 -32.94 3.54 -23.63
CA TYR A 156 -34.09 3.74 -24.52
C TYR A 156 -34.31 5.22 -24.88
N ASN A 157 -34.07 6.13 -23.94
CA ASN A 157 -34.29 7.57 -24.14
C ASN A 157 -33.12 8.27 -24.84
N THR A 158 -31.89 7.76 -24.69
CA THR A 158 -30.68 8.42 -25.21
C THR A 158 -30.34 7.99 -26.63
N PHE A 159 -30.41 6.68 -26.93
CA PHE A 159 -29.96 6.16 -28.22
C PHE A 159 -31.09 6.02 -29.21
N ASN A 160 -30.86 6.47 -30.45
CA ASN A 160 -31.79 6.22 -31.54
C ASN A 160 -31.65 4.77 -32.08
N ALA A 161 -32.50 4.39 -33.04
CA ALA A 161 -32.52 3.01 -33.55
C ALA A 161 -31.22 2.61 -34.27
N SER A 162 -30.66 3.52 -35.07
CA SER A 162 -29.41 3.30 -35.81
C SER A 162 -28.22 3.17 -34.86
N GLU A 163 -28.11 4.09 -33.88
CA GLU A 163 -27.07 4.05 -32.86
C GLU A 163 -27.14 2.76 -32.03
N THR A 164 -28.34 2.33 -31.65
CA THR A 164 -28.50 1.09 -30.87
C THR A 164 -28.10 -0.13 -31.68
N GLU A 165 -28.44 -0.18 -32.98
CA GLU A 165 -27.99 -1.26 -33.86
C GLU A 165 -26.47 -1.34 -33.94
N ILE A 166 -25.80 -0.21 -34.18
CA ILE A 166 -24.35 -0.12 -34.22
C ILE A 166 -23.75 -0.62 -32.91
N LYS A 167 -24.26 -0.16 -31.76
CA LYS A 167 -23.77 -0.57 -30.44
C LYS A 167 -23.96 -2.05 -30.13
N TYR A 168 -25.02 -2.68 -30.68
CA TYR A 168 -25.22 -4.12 -30.57
C TYR A 168 -24.21 -4.88 -31.43
N ARG A 169 -23.95 -4.44 -32.67
CA ARG A 169 -22.94 -5.07 -33.55
C ARG A 169 -21.54 -4.92 -33.00
N GLU A 170 -21.17 -3.74 -32.49
CA GLU A 170 -19.90 -3.50 -31.79
C GLU A 170 -19.74 -4.47 -30.61
N LEU A 171 -20.79 -4.69 -29.81
CA LEU A 171 -20.75 -5.63 -28.70
C LEU A 171 -20.54 -7.08 -29.15
N ALA A 172 -21.23 -7.51 -30.21
CA ALA A 172 -21.06 -8.85 -30.75
C ALA A 172 -19.63 -9.06 -31.26
N ASN A 173 -19.08 -8.07 -31.97
CA ASN A 173 -17.71 -8.11 -32.47
C ASN A 173 -16.69 -8.16 -31.33
N ALA A 174 -16.86 -7.34 -30.29
CA ALA A 174 -15.96 -7.34 -29.13
C ALA A 174 -15.95 -8.69 -28.38
N LEU A 175 -17.09 -9.37 -28.28
CA LEU A 175 -17.14 -10.70 -27.65
C LEU A 175 -16.54 -11.82 -28.51
N LYS A 176 -16.44 -11.62 -29.82
CA LYS A 176 -15.80 -12.54 -30.77
C LYS A 176 -14.30 -12.28 -30.95
N ASP A 177 -13.79 -11.21 -30.33
CA ASP A 177 -12.39 -10.82 -30.41
C ASP A 177 -11.49 -11.93 -29.82
N PRO A 178 -10.44 -12.39 -30.55
CA PRO A 178 -9.48 -13.37 -30.04
C PRO A 178 -8.90 -13.00 -28.67
N ASP A 179 -8.60 -11.73 -28.41
CA ASP A 179 -7.99 -11.28 -27.15
C ASP A 179 -9.00 -11.40 -25.99
N MET A 180 -10.27 -11.12 -26.27
CA MET A 180 -11.35 -11.30 -25.29
C MET A 180 -11.63 -12.79 -25.01
N ILE A 181 -11.50 -13.66 -26.01
CA ILE A 181 -11.60 -15.11 -25.82
C ILE A 181 -10.48 -15.59 -24.90
N GLU A 182 -9.24 -15.20 -25.16
CA GLU A 182 -8.09 -15.56 -24.32
C GLU A 182 -8.28 -15.07 -22.88
N LEU A 183 -8.70 -13.81 -22.70
CA LEU A 183 -8.97 -13.26 -21.38
C LEU A 183 -10.03 -14.07 -20.60
N PHE A 184 -11.13 -14.47 -21.24
CA PHE A 184 -12.15 -15.30 -20.58
C PHE A 184 -11.62 -16.71 -20.25
N GLN A 185 -10.80 -17.30 -21.10
CA GLN A 185 -10.15 -18.59 -20.82
C GLN A 185 -9.15 -18.48 -19.65
N ASP A 186 -8.40 -17.39 -19.57
CA ASP A 186 -7.48 -17.13 -18.47
C ASP A 186 -8.23 -16.92 -17.14
N LEU A 187 -9.32 -16.14 -17.16
CA LEU A 187 -10.18 -15.97 -15.98
C LEU A 187 -10.78 -17.29 -15.51
N GLU A 188 -11.31 -18.09 -16.44
CA GLU A 188 -11.84 -19.42 -16.14
C GLU A 188 -10.73 -20.35 -15.59
N THR A 189 -9.51 -20.22 -16.11
CA THR A 189 -8.34 -20.95 -15.61
C THR A 189 -7.98 -20.57 -14.18
N VAL A 190 -7.98 -19.27 -13.87
CA VAL A 190 -7.67 -18.78 -12.52
C VAL A 190 -8.74 -19.25 -11.53
N LEU A 191 -10.02 -19.14 -11.88
CA LEU A 191 -11.13 -19.59 -11.03
C LEU A 191 -11.12 -21.10 -10.82
N HIS A 192 -10.89 -21.89 -11.87
CA HIS A 192 -10.77 -23.35 -11.77
C HIS A 192 -9.60 -23.77 -10.87
N LYS A 193 -8.44 -23.10 -10.98
CA LYS A 193 -7.30 -23.33 -10.10
C LYS A 193 -7.62 -22.98 -8.64
N ALA A 194 -8.20 -21.79 -8.40
CA ALA A 194 -8.49 -21.29 -7.06
C ALA A 194 -9.57 -22.10 -6.33
N LEU A 195 -10.59 -22.55 -7.05
CA LEU A 195 -11.75 -23.20 -6.45
C LEU A 195 -11.66 -24.72 -6.43
N VAL A 196 -10.88 -25.34 -7.33
CA VAL A 196 -10.84 -26.80 -7.46
C VAL A 196 -9.45 -27.42 -7.37
N LEU A 197 -8.46 -26.94 -8.14
CA LEU A 197 -7.15 -27.63 -8.19
C LEU A 197 -6.28 -27.39 -6.96
N ASN A 198 -6.32 -26.17 -6.40
CA ASN A 198 -5.45 -25.78 -5.30
C ASN A 198 -6.22 -25.78 -3.97
N ALA A 199 -5.97 -26.80 -3.13
CA ALA A 199 -6.64 -26.95 -1.84
C ALA A 199 -6.35 -25.81 -0.85
N ASN A 200 -5.17 -25.21 -0.89
CA ASN A 200 -4.80 -24.10 -0.01
C ASN A 200 -5.47 -22.80 -0.45
N ALA A 201 -5.46 -22.49 -1.74
CA ALA A 201 -6.19 -21.34 -2.28
C ALA A 201 -7.68 -21.47 -1.99
N ARG A 202 -8.22 -22.68 -2.13
CA ARG A 202 -9.61 -23.01 -1.80
C ARG A 202 -9.94 -22.77 -0.32
N SER A 203 -9.15 -23.35 0.59
CA SER A 203 -9.29 -23.12 2.03
C SER A 203 -9.15 -21.63 2.39
N GLY A 204 -8.30 -20.90 1.66
CA GLY A 204 -8.16 -19.45 1.80
C GLY A 204 -9.43 -18.68 1.43
N VAL A 205 -10.03 -18.98 0.28
CA VAL A 205 -11.32 -18.38 -0.15
C VAL A 205 -12.43 -18.71 0.84
N GLU A 206 -12.48 -19.95 1.33
CA GLU A 206 -13.44 -20.36 2.36
C GLU A 206 -13.28 -19.54 3.65
N SER A 207 -12.04 -19.39 4.13
CA SER A 207 -11.74 -18.61 5.35
C SER A 207 -12.09 -17.13 5.20
N ILE A 208 -11.86 -16.53 4.02
CA ILE A 208 -12.27 -15.15 3.72
C ILE A 208 -13.79 -15.03 3.82
N LEU A 209 -14.55 -15.93 3.19
CA LEU A 209 -16.01 -15.89 3.21
C LEU A 209 -16.57 -16.12 4.63
N GLN A 210 -16.02 -17.09 5.37
CA GLN A 210 -16.38 -17.33 6.77
C GLN A 210 -16.09 -16.11 7.65
N GLY A 211 -14.93 -15.45 7.46
CA GLY A 211 -14.60 -14.22 8.17
C GLY A 211 -15.57 -13.08 7.83
N MET A 212 -15.91 -12.89 6.56
CA MET A 212 -16.81 -11.80 6.13
C MET A 212 -18.23 -11.93 6.68
N ILE A 213 -18.72 -13.15 6.91
CA ILE A 213 -20.05 -13.37 7.48
C ILE A 213 -20.04 -13.53 9.01
N ASP A 214 -18.86 -13.66 9.62
CA ASP A 214 -18.73 -13.84 11.06
C ASP A 214 -19.46 -12.70 11.81
N PRO A 215 -20.33 -13.00 12.78
CA PRO A 215 -21.16 -11.99 13.46
C PRO A 215 -20.36 -10.84 14.05
N THR A 216 -19.09 -11.06 14.42
CA THR A 216 -18.23 -10.03 14.98
C THR A 216 -17.78 -8.99 13.94
N LEU A 217 -17.64 -9.38 12.67
CA LEU A 217 -17.31 -8.47 11.56
C LEU A 217 -18.54 -7.94 10.82
N SER A 218 -19.61 -8.75 10.75
CA SER A 218 -20.78 -8.46 9.92
C SER A 218 -21.92 -7.73 10.63
N GLY A 219 -21.99 -7.84 11.96
CA GLY A 219 -23.17 -7.43 12.74
C GLY A 219 -23.56 -5.95 12.63
N ASP A 220 -22.60 -5.04 12.46
CA ASP A 220 -22.84 -3.60 12.32
C ASP A 220 -22.74 -3.08 10.88
N ARG A 221 -22.46 -3.97 9.91
CA ARG A 221 -22.30 -3.68 8.48
C ARG A 221 -21.25 -2.61 8.16
N VAL A 222 -20.40 -2.20 9.10
CA VAL A 222 -19.39 -1.16 8.88
C VAL A 222 -18.38 -1.64 7.84
N LEU A 223 -17.85 -2.85 8.00
CA LEU A 223 -16.87 -3.43 7.07
C LEU A 223 -17.44 -3.65 5.68
N LYS A 224 -18.67 -4.15 5.59
CA LYS A 224 -19.43 -4.24 4.32
C LYS A 224 -19.49 -2.89 3.62
N THR A 225 -19.88 -1.85 4.35
CA THR A 225 -19.94 -0.47 3.83
C THR A 225 -18.58 0.02 3.36
N GLN A 226 -17.51 -0.21 4.14
CA GLN A 226 -16.16 0.19 3.73
C GLN A 226 -15.66 -0.58 2.50
N MET A 227 -15.94 -1.88 2.37
CA MET A 227 -15.58 -2.66 1.18
C MET A 227 -16.30 -2.14 -0.07
N ILE A 228 -17.60 -1.84 0.03
CA ILE A 228 -18.35 -1.24 -1.08
C ILE A 228 -17.83 0.16 -1.41
N ASN A 229 -17.49 0.98 -0.40
CA ASN A 229 -16.87 2.28 -0.61
C ASN A 229 -15.53 2.14 -1.33
N LEU A 230 -14.67 1.19 -0.94
CA LEU A 230 -13.37 0.96 -1.59
C LEU A 230 -13.53 0.64 -3.08
N ILE A 231 -14.44 -0.26 -3.43
CA ILE A 231 -14.73 -0.60 -4.83
C ILE A 231 -15.28 0.63 -5.57
N ALA A 232 -16.17 1.38 -4.92
CA ALA A 232 -16.76 2.58 -5.50
C ALA A 232 -15.74 3.69 -5.77
N GLU A 233 -14.80 3.90 -4.85
CA GLU A 233 -13.76 4.92 -5.00
C GLU A 233 -12.79 4.62 -6.14
N VAL A 234 -12.56 3.33 -6.49
CA VAL A 234 -11.84 2.98 -7.71
C VAL A 234 -12.57 3.51 -8.95
N GLY A 235 -13.90 3.35 -9.02
CA GLY A 235 -14.70 3.92 -10.10
C GLY A 235 -14.71 5.45 -10.10
N ASN A 236 -14.82 6.06 -8.91
CA ASN A 236 -14.78 7.50 -8.74
C ASN A 236 -13.43 8.10 -9.15
N ALA A 237 -12.30 7.38 -8.99
CA ALA A 237 -11.00 7.82 -9.49
C ALA A 237 -11.03 8.08 -11.01
N PHE A 238 -11.70 7.21 -11.78
CA PHE A 238 -11.86 7.38 -13.22
C PHE A 238 -12.94 8.40 -13.61
N GLN A 239 -13.69 8.97 -12.65
CA GLN A 239 -14.51 10.17 -12.88
C GLN A 239 -13.71 11.46 -12.73
N GLN A 240 -12.65 11.43 -11.93
CA GLN A 240 -11.81 12.59 -11.70
C GLN A 240 -11.03 12.99 -12.95
N ARG A 241 -10.54 14.22 -12.93
CA ARG A 241 -9.59 14.75 -13.92
C ARG A 241 -8.24 14.98 -13.26
N ALA A 242 -7.16 14.75 -14.00
CA ALA A 242 -5.79 14.88 -13.54
C ALA A 242 -5.20 16.28 -13.87
N GLY A 243 -4.14 16.65 -13.16
CA GLY A 243 -3.44 17.93 -13.31
C GLY A 243 -3.92 19.02 -12.34
N PHE A 244 -3.20 20.15 -12.31
CA PHE A 244 -3.46 21.27 -11.39
C PHE A 244 -4.77 22.01 -11.64
N SER A 245 -5.14 22.16 -12.91
CA SER A 245 -6.39 22.78 -13.36
C SER A 245 -7.44 21.74 -13.79
N ASP A 246 -7.25 20.47 -13.41
CA ASP A 246 -8.16 19.38 -13.79
C ASP A 246 -8.38 19.28 -15.31
N PHE A 247 -7.33 19.54 -16.09
CA PHE A 247 -7.41 19.67 -17.54
C PHE A 247 -7.41 18.31 -18.27
N LYS A 248 -6.87 17.25 -17.66
CA LYS A 248 -6.71 15.95 -18.30
C LYS A 248 -7.77 14.97 -17.82
N SER A 249 -8.47 14.29 -18.74
CA SER A 249 -9.41 13.22 -18.39
C SER A 249 -8.71 11.91 -18.05
N SER A 250 -9.41 11.03 -17.33
CA SER A 250 -8.89 9.74 -16.85
C SER A 250 -8.49 8.78 -17.97
N ASP A 251 -9.15 8.83 -19.13
CA ASP A 251 -8.78 8.09 -20.33
C ASP A 251 -7.41 8.51 -20.87
N THR A 252 -7.16 9.81 -20.95
CA THR A 252 -5.90 10.38 -21.45
C THR A 252 -4.77 10.07 -20.48
N ALA A 253 -5.03 10.15 -19.17
CA ALA A 253 -4.06 9.75 -18.15
C ALA A 253 -3.67 8.25 -18.26
N LEU A 254 -4.63 7.37 -18.56
CA LEU A 254 -4.34 5.94 -18.77
C LEU A 254 -3.54 5.69 -20.05
N LYS A 255 -3.88 6.36 -21.15
CA LYS A 255 -3.13 6.28 -22.42
C LYS A 255 -1.69 6.77 -22.23
N ASP A 256 -1.51 7.90 -21.55
CA ASP A 256 -0.19 8.46 -21.23
C ASP A 256 0.63 7.54 -20.30
N LEU A 257 -0.02 6.80 -19.39
CA LEU A 257 0.64 5.80 -18.56
C LEU A 257 1.23 4.68 -19.42
N ILE A 258 0.44 4.12 -20.34
CA ILE A 258 0.87 3.04 -21.25
C ILE A 258 2.07 3.49 -22.08
N VAL A 259 2.00 4.68 -22.69
CA VAL A 259 3.11 5.26 -23.47
C VAL A 259 4.37 5.45 -22.62
N ASN A 260 4.25 5.92 -21.37
CA ASN A 260 5.42 6.09 -20.52
C ASN A 260 6.01 4.77 -20.02
N LEU A 261 5.18 3.76 -19.75
CA LEU A 261 5.69 2.45 -19.36
C LEU A 261 6.44 1.79 -20.52
N GLU A 262 5.95 1.93 -21.76
CA GLU A 262 6.69 1.47 -22.94
C GLU A 262 8.02 2.24 -23.09
N LYS A 263 7.95 3.58 -23.12
CA LYS A 263 9.12 4.45 -23.33
C LYS A 263 10.28 4.18 -22.37
N TYR A 264 9.98 3.91 -21.09
CA TYR A 264 10.98 3.85 -20.01
C TYR A 264 11.22 2.44 -19.45
N TYR A 265 10.26 1.51 -19.50
CA TYR A 265 10.29 0.22 -18.79
C TYR A 265 10.18 -1.01 -19.70
N THR A 266 10.16 -0.86 -21.03
CA THR A 266 10.15 -2.01 -21.95
C THR A 266 11.32 -2.00 -22.94
N PRO A 267 11.86 -3.17 -23.31
CA PRO A 267 12.77 -3.30 -24.44
C PRO A 267 12.12 -2.77 -25.73
N GLY A 268 12.86 -2.02 -26.54
CA GLY A 268 12.35 -1.26 -27.69
C GLY A 268 12.05 0.21 -27.37
N GLY A 269 11.85 0.55 -26.09
CA GLY A 269 11.49 1.89 -25.64
C GLY A 269 12.53 2.95 -25.94
N SER A 270 12.08 4.11 -26.43
CA SER A 270 12.97 5.19 -26.90
C SER A 270 13.98 5.70 -25.86
N VAL A 271 13.65 5.66 -24.56
CA VAL A 271 14.60 6.01 -23.47
C VAL A 271 15.26 4.77 -22.89
N HIS A 272 14.50 3.68 -22.72
CA HIS A 272 15.04 2.42 -22.21
C HIS A 272 16.26 1.94 -23.02
N ASP A 273 16.14 1.97 -24.35
CA ASP A 273 17.17 1.45 -25.26
C ASP A 273 18.10 2.54 -25.84
N SER A 274 17.91 3.81 -25.46
CA SER A 274 18.73 4.93 -25.94
C SER A 274 20.23 4.67 -25.72
N PRO A 275 21.09 4.71 -26.74
CA PRO A 275 22.54 4.46 -26.58
C PRO A 275 23.23 5.43 -25.61
N GLY A 276 22.66 6.63 -25.42
CA GLY A 276 23.17 7.63 -24.48
C GLY A 276 22.73 7.42 -23.03
N ILE A 277 21.75 6.56 -22.77
CA ILE A 277 21.17 6.32 -21.44
C ILE A 277 21.30 4.84 -21.10
N SER A 278 22.23 4.52 -20.21
CA SER A 278 22.43 3.16 -19.70
C SER A 278 21.67 2.90 -18.40
N ASP A 279 21.05 3.93 -17.81
CA ASP A 279 20.47 3.86 -16.46
C ASP A 279 19.40 2.76 -16.31
N TYR A 280 18.55 2.55 -17.31
CA TYR A 280 17.45 1.57 -17.27
C TYR A 280 17.90 0.13 -17.55
N ARG A 281 19.08 -0.05 -18.16
CA ARG A 281 19.64 -1.35 -18.59
C ARG A 281 20.79 -1.81 -17.68
N ASP A 282 20.79 -1.40 -16.41
CA ASP A 282 21.77 -1.85 -15.43
C ASP A 282 21.69 -3.38 -15.26
N ALA A 283 22.81 -4.08 -15.42
CA ALA A 283 22.84 -5.55 -15.37
C ALA A 283 22.51 -6.13 -13.98
N ASN A 284 22.75 -5.36 -12.91
CA ASN A 284 22.50 -5.79 -11.53
C ASN A 284 21.12 -5.35 -11.04
N TYR A 285 20.64 -4.20 -11.53
CA TYR A 285 19.34 -3.63 -11.16
C TYR A 285 18.52 -3.26 -12.40
N PRO A 286 18.11 -4.25 -13.21
CA PRO A 286 17.36 -3.99 -14.44
C PRO A 286 16.01 -3.35 -14.13
N SER A 287 15.61 -2.42 -14.98
CA SER A 287 14.38 -1.63 -14.81
C SER A 287 13.22 -2.15 -15.66
N ASP A 288 13.31 -3.34 -16.26
CA ASP A 288 12.22 -3.91 -17.05
C ASP A 288 10.94 -4.02 -16.21
N PHE A 289 9.80 -3.70 -16.81
CA PHE A 289 8.49 -3.70 -16.17
C PHE A 289 8.20 -5.01 -15.39
N SER A 290 8.42 -6.16 -16.04
CA SER A 290 8.14 -7.47 -15.44
C SER A 290 9.02 -7.74 -14.22
N ILE A 291 10.30 -7.32 -14.26
CA ILE A 291 11.26 -7.52 -13.17
C ILE A 291 10.91 -6.61 -11.99
N VAL A 292 10.67 -5.32 -12.24
CA VAL A 292 10.30 -4.34 -11.21
C VAL A 292 9.03 -4.79 -10.47
N MET A 293 8.00 -5.21 -11.22
CA MET A 293 6.74 -5.67 -10.63
C MET A 293 6.89 -7.01 -9.88
N THR A 294 7.72 -7.92 -10.40
CA THR A 294 8.03 -9.20 -9.74
C THR A 294 8.75 -8.98 -8.41
N GLU A 295 9.72 -8.07 -8.37
CA GLU A 295 10.43 -7.72 -7.14
C GLU A 295 9.54 -6.98 -6.14
N ALA A 296 8.74 -6.02 -6.60
CA ALA A 296 7.78 -5.34 -5.74
C ALA A 296 6.81 -6.36 -5.08
N PHE A 297 6.31 -7.31 -5.86
CA PHE A 297 5.47 -8.39 -5.34
C PHE A 297 6.19 -9.28 -4.32
N ARG A 298 7.47 -9.61 -4.54
CA ARG A 298 8.27 -10.43 -3.61
C ARG A 298 8.30 -9.85 -2.19
N TYR A 299 8.38 -8.53 -2.06
CA TYR A 299 8.41 -7.84 -0.75
C TYR A 299 7.02 -7.47 -0.22
N LEU A 300 6.04 -7.27 -1.10
CA LEU A 300 4.65 -6.98 -0.71
C LEU A 300 3.90 -8.24 -0.22
N ARG A 301 4.18 -9.42 -0.81
CA ARG A 301 3.51 -10.68 -0.45
C ARG A 301 3.62 -11.01 1.05
N PRO A 302 4.79 -10.95 1.72
CA PRO A 302 4.88 -11.21 3.16
C PRO A 302 4.16 -10.18 4.04
N MET A 303 3.89 -8.96 3.54
CA MET A 303 3.10 -7.96 4.27
C MET A 303 1.60 -8.30 4.27
N LEU A 304 1.11 -8.92 3.19
CA LEU A 304 -0.26 -9.43 3.06
C LEU A 304 -0.43 -10.84 3.63
N GLY A 305 0.65 -11.63 3.71
CA GLY A 305 0.63 -13.01 4.17
C GLY A 305 1.35 -13.24 5.49
N ALA A 306 1.91 -14.44 5.62
CA ALA A 306 2.80 -14.78 6.73
C ALA A 306 4.18 -14.11 6.54
N GLY A 307 4.70 -13.50 7.60
CA GLY A 307 5.97 -12.77 7.58
C GLY A 307 7.20 -13.62 7.23
N GLY A 308 7.13 -14.93 7.43
CA GLY A 308 8.10 -15.90 6.92
C GLY A 308 9.50 -15.74 7.52
N THR A 309 10.52 -15.68 6.65
CA THR A 309 11.92 -15.64 7.08
C THR A 309 12.34 -14.31 7.70
N TYR A 310 11.59 -13.24 7.46
CA TYR A 310 11.91 -11.88 7.89
C TYR A 310 11.49 -11.57 9.32
N THR A 311 10.46 -12.25 9.83
CA THR A 311 9.85 -11.97 11.14
C THR A 311 10.32 -12.93 12.23
N LYS A 312 10.26 -12.48 13.49
CA LYS A 312 10.52 -13.29 14.69
C LYS A 312 9.61 -14.51 14.75
N ASN A 313 8.29 -14.29 14.59
CA ASN A 313 7.33 -15.36 14.39
C ASN A 313 7.08 -15.55 12.89
N PRO A 314 7.49 -16.68 12.27
CA PRO A 314 7.31 -16.90 10.84
C PRO A 314 5.85 -16.92 10.38
N ASN A 315 4.93 -17.30 11.27
CA ASN A 315 3.50 -17.42 10.96
C ASN A 315 2.69 -16.17 11.32
N VAL A 316 3.36 -15.07 11.69
CA VAL A 316 2.66 -13.82 12.02
C VAL A 316 2.00 -13.24 10.77
N LEU A 317 0.75 -12.81 10.91
CA LEU A 317 0.01 -12.10 9.88
C LEU A 317 0.24 -10.59 10.07
N LEU A 318 1.16 -10.01 9.30
CA LEU A 318 1.58 -8.62 9.50
C LEU A 318 0.43 -7.63 9.31
N GLY A 319 -0.47 -7.85 8.34
CA GLY A 319 -1.67 -7.02 8.14
C GLY A 319 -2.61 -6.99 9.35
N LYS A 320 -2.72 -8.11 10.09
CA LYS A 320 -3.51 -8.20 11.33
C LYS A 320 -2.88 -7.39 12.45
N GLU A 321 -1.58 -7.55 12.67
CA GLU A 321 -0.87 -6.81 13.73
C GLU A 321 -0.80 -5.30 13.42
N LEU A 322 -0.68 -4.93 12.15
CA LEU A 322 -0.83 -3.53 11.71
C LEU A 322 -2.22 -2.98 12.04
N SER A 323 -3.28 -3.74 11.75
CA SER A 323 -4.67 -3.36 12.03
C SER A 323 -4.90 -3.14 13.53
N LYS A 324 -4.40 -4.04 14.38
CA LYS A 324 -4.45 -3.89 15.85
C LYS A 324 -3.70 -2.65 16.33
N ASN A 325 -2.48 -2.44 15.83
CA ASN A 325 -1.66 -1.29 16.22
C ASN A 325 -2.30 0.03 15.79
N LEU A 326 -2.93 0.06 14.61
CA LEU A 326 -3.68 1.21 14.13
C LEU A 326 -4.92 1.49 14.99
N PHE A 327 -5.67 0.45 15.37
CA PHE A 327 -6.80 0.58 16.30
C PHE A 327 -6.37 1.11 17.67
N ASN A 328 -5.25 0.63 18.21
CA ASN A 328 -4.74 1.05 19.52
C ASN A 328 -4.36 2.55 19.60
N LEU A 329 -4.21 3.23 18.46
CA LEU A 329 -4.06 4.70 18.43
C LEU A 329 -5.35 5.43 18.83
N GLY A 330 -6.52 4.81 18.66
CA GLY A 330 -7.83 5.30 19.13
C GLY A 330 -8.56 6.30 18.22
N PHE A 331 -7.85 7.12 17.45
CA PHE A 331 -8.44 8.12 16.55
C PHE A 331 -8.53 7.75 15.05
N PRO A 332 -7.78 6.76 14.50
CA PRO A 332 -7.88 6.42 13.07
C PRO A 332 -9.24 5.88 12.60
N THR A 333 -10.13 5.49 13.52
CA THR A 333 -11.51 5.09 13.20
C THR A 333 -12.37 6.25 12.69
N GLU A 334 -11.93 7.49 12.93
CA GLU A 334 -12.57 8.73 12.48
C GLU A 334 -11.68 9.51 11.49
N ALA A 335 -10.65 8.86 10.91
CA ALA A 335 -9.74 9.53 10.00
C ALA A 335 -10.46 9.98 8.73
N GLU A 336 -10.41 11.28 8.44
CA GLU A 336 -10.96 11.88 7.23
C GLU A 336 -9.86 12.44 6.33
N ASN A 337 -10.05 12.36 5.00
CA ASN A 337 -9.19 12.97 3.99
C ASN A 337 -7.71 12.51 4.06
N VAL A 338 -7.46 11.22 4.26
CA VAL A 338 -6.09 10.66 4.21
C VAL A 338 -5.49 10.85 2.80
N ASP A 339 -6.32 10.71 1.77
CA ASP A 339 -5.96 10.89 0.35
C ASP A 339 -5.43 12.29 0.04
N PHE A 340 -5.88 13.33 0.77
CA PHE A 340 -5.31 14.68 0.67
C PHE A 340 -3.81 14.70 0.96
N SER A 341 -3.34 13.89 1.91
CA SER A 341 -1.92 13.81 2.22
C SER A 341 -1.13 13.17 1.08
N LEU A 342 -1.68 12.15 0.41
CA LEU A 342 -1.09 11.58 -0.80
C LEU A 342 -1.02 12.64 -1.91
N ARG A 343 -2.12 13.38 -2.14
CA ARG A 343 -2.20 14.44 -3.15
C ARG A 343 -1.11 15.50 -2.93
N GLU A 344 -0.94 15.96 -1.70
CA GLU A 344 0.08 16.97 -1.38
C GLU A 344 1.51 16.40 -1.42
N LEU A 345 1.75 15.15 -1.03
CA LEU A 345 3.08 14.53 -1.17
C LEU A 345 3.49 14.34 -2.64
N ILE A 346 2.52 14.12 -3.52
CA ILE A 346 2.71 14.14 -4.96
C ILE A 346 2.90 15.58 -5.42
N ARG A 347 2.23 16.55 -4.78
CA ARG A 347 2.30 17.94 -5.18
C ARG A 347 3.64 18.60 -4.93
N LEU A 348 4.14 18.39 -3.74
CA LEU A 348 5.26 19.14 -3.19
C LEU A 348 6.62 18.52 -3.53
N ASP A 349 7.67 19.34 -3.52
CA ASP A 349 9.06 18.88 -3.55
C ASP A 349 9.56 18.47 -2.15
N TYR A 350 10.83 18.06 -2.06
CA TYR A 350 11.45 17.66 -0.78
C TYR A 350 11.48 18.75 0.29
N LEU A 351 11.37 20.04 -0.08
CA LEU A 351 11.30 21.18 0.84
C LEU A 351 9.86 21.59 1.16
N GLY A 352 8.84 20.95 0.58
CA GLY A 352 7.45 21.33 0.77
C GLY A 352 7.01 22.52 -0.07
N ARG A 353 7.74 22.85 -1.14
CA ARG A 353 7.35 23.85 -2.15
C ARG A 353 6.51 23.18 -3.22
N ASP A 354 5.69 23.95 -3.94
CA ASP A 354 5.01 23.42 -5.12
C ASP A 354 6.05 22.94 -6.16
N ARG A 355 5.68 22.14 -7.16
CA ARG A 355 6.58 21.71 -8.25
C ARG A 355 6.32 22.44 -9.56
N ALA A 356 5.17 23.12 -9.69
CA ALA A 356 4.72 23.72 -10.93
C ALA A 356 4.83 25.25 -11.02
N TYR A 357 4.84 25.97 -9.90
CA TYR A 357 4.56 27.42 -9.90
C TYR A 357 5.70 28.32 -9.40
N GLY A 358 6.86 27.79 -8.99
CA GLY A 358 7.92 28.58 -8.34
C GLY A 358 9.25 28.76 -9.09
N GLY A 359 9.35 28.35 -10.35
CA GLY A 359 10.46 28.71 -11.26
C GLY A 359 11.85 28.09 -11.00
N PHE A 360 12.19 27.73 -9.75
CA PHE A 360 13.47 27.11 -9.34
C PHE A 360 13.28 25.81 -8.53
N GLU A 361 12.18 25.10 -8.78
CA GLU A 361 11.72 23.96 -7.97
C GLU A 361 12.29 22.63 -8.47
N TYR A 362 12.73 21.80 -7.54
CA TYR A 362 13.23 20.46 -7.79
C TYR A 362 12.07 19.55 -8.22
N LYS A 363 12.21 18.83 -9.34
CA LYS A 363 11.05 18.20 -10.01
C LYS A 363 10.64 16.84 -9.44
N ILE A 364 11.43 16.25 -8.55
CA ILE A 364 11.10 15.00 -7.87
C ILE A 364 10.07 15.29 -6.76
N SER A 365 9.00 14.48 -6.70
CA SER A 365 7.97 14.61 -5.66
C SER A 365 8.50 14.25 -4.27
N ALA A 366 7.90 14.82 -3.21
CA ALA A 366 8.22 14.46 -1.83
C ALA A 366 7.98 12.95 -1.58
N LEU A 367 6.96 12.37 -2.21
CA LEU A 367 6.70 10.93 -2.13
C LEU A 367 7.86 10.08 -2.70
N GLU A 368 8.34 10.40 -3.90
CA GLU A 368 9.49 9.72 -4.49
C GLU A 368 10.74 9.90 -3.63
N GLN A 369 10.98 11.13 -3.18
CA GLN A 369 12.12 11.48 -2.36
C GLN A 369 12.18 10.67 -1.05
N LEU A 370 11.03 10.44 -0.39
CA LEU A 370 10.96 9.60 0.81
C LEU A 370 11.40 8.16 0.53
N LEU A 371 10.98 7.59 -0.60
CA LEU A 371 11.33 6.22 -0.98
C LEU A 371 12.78 6.11 -1.41
N PHE A 372 13.31 7.11 -2.13
CA PHE A 372 14.72 7.18 -2.49
C PHE A 372 15.59 7.31 -1.24
N LEU A 373 15.17 8.10 -0.24
CA LEU A 373 15.86 8.21 1.04
C LEU A 373 15.84 6.91 1.85
N LEU A 374 14.74 6.14 1.80
CA LEU A 374 14.69 4.79 2.40
C LEU A 374 15.68 3.84 1.71
N THR A 375 15.71 3.81 0.38
CA THR A 375 16.68 2.98 -0.36
C THR A 375 18.12 3.42 -0.10
N LEU A 376 18.37 4.73 -0.05
CA LEU A 376 19.67 5.30 0.29
C LEU A 376 20.11 4.88 1.70
N ALA A 377 19.23 4.93 2.70
CA ALA A 377 19.54 4.56 4.07
C ALA A 377 19.83 3.05 4.26
N ASP A 378 19.30 2.18 3.40
CA ASP A 378 19.61 0.74 3.42
C ASP A 378 20.89 0.39 2.64
N THR A 379 21.20 1.17 1.60
CA THR A 379 22.37 0.90 0.73
C THR A 379 23.63 1.63 1.19
N TYR A 380 23.53 2.77 1.88
CA TYR A 380 24.70 3.53 2.32
C TYR A 380 25.35 2.93 3.58
N GLY A 381 26.67 3.02 3.64
CA GLY A 381 27.49 2.60 4.78
C GLY A 381 28.65 1.74 4.31
N PHE A 382 29.87 2.12 4.72
CA PHE A 382 31.09 1.53 4.17
C PHE A 382 31.96 0.90 5.24
N ARG A 383 32.65 -0.18 4.85
CA ARG A 383 33.71 -0.79 5.64
C ARG A 383 35.05 -0.32 5.13
N TRP A 384 35.82 0.23 6.05
CA TRP A 384 37.16 0.72 5.84
C TRP A 384 38.17 -0.39 6.07
N GLU A 385 39.24 -0.43 5.27
CA GLU A 385 40.30 -1.43 5.42
C GLU A 385 40.93 -1.43 6.81
N ASN A 386 41.50 -2.58 7.18
CA ASN A 386 41.95 -2.95 8.53
C ASN A 386 42.45 -1.75 9.37
N PRO A 387 41.87 -1.48 10.56
CA PRO A 387 42.30 -0.44 11.49
C PRO A 387 43.81 -0.41 11.78
N SER A 388 44.50 -1.55 11.71
CA SER A 388 45.94 -1.63 11.98
C SER A 388 46.80 -0.97 10.92
N ASP A 389 46.32 -0.88 9.67
CA ASP A 389 47.02 -0.19 8.60
C ASP A 389 46.65 1.29 8.60
N ASN A 390 47.44 2.10 9.29
CA ASN A 390 47.21 3.54 9.39
C ASN A 390 47.60 4.32 8.11
N THR A 391 48.11 3.67 7.07
CA THR A 391 48.63 4.35 5.88
C THR A 391 47.63 4.44 4.73
N ILE A 392 46.66 3.52 4.66
CA ILE A 392 45.74 3.40 3.52
C ILE A 392 44.33 3.93 3.85
N MET A 393 43.80 4.71 2.91
CA MET A 393 42.47 5.33 2.93
C MET A 393 41.50 4.62 1.96
N SER A 394 41.36 3.32 2.13
CA SER A 394 40.64 2.42 1.21
C SER A 394 39.46 1.74 1.88
N LEU A 395 38.49 1.34 1.06
CA LEU A 395 37.41 0.46 1.47
C LEU A 395 37.87 -1.01 1.37
N GLU A 396 37.29 -1.88 2.20
CA GLU A 396 37.63 -3.30 2.17
C GLU A 396 37.50 -3.91 0.76
N PRO A 397 38.38 -4.84 0.38
CA PRO A 397 38.30 -5.48 -0.93
C PRO A 397 37.00 -6.29 -1.09
N ASN A 398 36.51 -6.36 -2.33
CA ASN A 398 35.39 -7.24 -2.70
C ASN A 398 35.74 -8.69 -2.31
N GLY A 399 34.83 -9.38 -1.61
CA GLY A 399 35.07 -10.75 -1.15
C GLY A 399 35.99 -10.87 0.06
N SER A 400 36.23 -9.78 0.82
CA SER A 400 36.90 -9.87 2.12
C SER A 400 36.20 -10.89 3.03
N VAL A 401 36.96 -11.52 3.94
CA VAL A 401 36.40 -12.43 4.97
C VAL A 401 35.33 -11.76 5.85
N ASN A 402 35.33 -10.43 5.88
CA ASN A 402 34.36 -9.65 6.63
C ASN A 402 33.11 -9.31 5.81
N GLY A 403 33.03 -9.65 4.52
CA GLY A 403 31.83 -9.46 3.69
C GLY A 403 31.85 -8.25 2.73
N GLY A 404 33.02 -7.69 2.44
CA GLY A 404 33.23 -6.68 1.39
C GLY A 404 33.12 -5.21 1.84
N PRO A 405 33.21 -4.26 0.88
CA PRO A 405 33.30 -2.81 1.16
C PRO A 405 32.03 -2.18 1.75
N MET A 406 30.88 -2.85 1.68
CA MET A 406 29.60 -2.29 2.10
C MET A 406 29.07 -2.94 3.38
N THR A 407 28.39 -2.15 4.19
CA THR A 407 27.77 -2.60 5.46
C THR A 407 26.27 -2.84 5.37
N ASN A 408 25.62 -2.53 4.24
CA ASN A 408 24.18 -2.67 4.03
C ASN A 408 23.34 -1.93 5.09
N GLY A 409 23.57 -0.62 5.20
CA GLY A 409 22.75 0.31 5.98
C GLY A 409 23.31 0.69 7.36
N VAL A 410 24.53 0.21 7.70
CA VAL A 410 25.22 0.57 8.95
C VAL A 410 26.22 1.68 8.69
N LEU A 411 25.92 2.88 9.17
CA LEU A 411 26.87 3.99 9.15
C LEU A 411 28.01 3.73 10.12
N THR A 412 29.24 3.73 9.63
CA THR A 412 30.43 3.53 10.46
C THR A 412 31.02 4.85 10.92
N VAL A 413 31.82 4.82 11.99
CA VAL A 413 32.60 5.97 12.44
C VAL A 413 33.49 6.52 11.32
N GLY A 414 34.05 5.64 10.48
CA GLY A 414 34.85 6.03 9.32
C GLY A 414 34.06 6.86 8.31
N ASP A 415 32.78 6.55 8.09
CA ASP A 415 31.90 7.33 7.21
C ASP A 415 31.73 8.76 7.74
N SER A 416 31.56 8.91 9.06
CA SER A 416 31.47 10.21 9.72
C SER A 416 32.78 11.00 9.68
N ILE A 417 33.92 10.37 9.95
CA ILE A 417 35.25 10.99 9.87
C ILE A 417 35.54 11.46 8.45
N TYR A 418 35.20 10.64 7.46
CA TYR A 418 35.41 10.95 6.06
C TYR A 418 34.51 12.11 5.60
N ALA A 419 33.23 12.12 6.00
CA ALA A 419 32.30 13.21 5.72
C ALA A 419 32.75 14.55 6.32
N LEU A 420 33.28 14.54 7.55
CA LEU A 420 33.90 15.71 8.20
C LEU A 420 35.15 16.20 7.46
N GLY A 421 35.72 15.43 6.55
CA GLY A 421 36.98 15.72 5.87
C GLY A 421 38.22 15.51 6.75
N SER A 422 38.07 14.98 7.97
CA SER A 422 39.12 14.76 8.95
C SER A 422 40.30 13.93 8.40
N ALA A 423 41.49 14.12 8.98
CA ALA A 423 42.68 13.38 8.58
C ALA A 423 42.57 11.91 9.05
N MET A 424 42.13 11.04 8.15
CA MET A 424 41.82 9.65 8.49
C MET A 424 43.07 8.76 8.61
N THR A 425 44.08 8.99 7.76
CA THR A 425 45.32 8.19 7.67
C THR A 425 46.57 8.97 8.11
N GLY A 426 47.69 8.26 8.24
CA GLY A 426 48.97 8.76 8.73
C GLY A 426 49.23 8.41 10.22
N ASN A 427 50.47 8.64 10.67
CA ASN A 427 50.87 8.42 12.07
C ASN A 427 50.17 9.36 13.07
N LEU A 428 49.56 10.43 12.55
CA LEU A 428 48.75 11.40 13.27
C LEU A 428 47.28 11.36 12.81
N GLY A 429 46.82 10.30 12.14
CA GLY A 429 45.43 10.19 11.66
C GLY A 429 44.47 9.63 12.72
N VAL A 430 43.16 9.87 12.54
CA VAL A 430 42.12 9.34 13.45
C VAL A 430 42.15 7.81 13.53
N LYS A 431 42.47 7.10 12.43
CA LYS A 431 42.63 5.64 12.41
C LYS A 431 43.74 5.17 13.37
N ALA A 432 44.84 5.91 13.44
CA ALA A 432 45.93 5.61 14.37
C ALA A 432 45.51 5.82 15.84
N PHE A 433 44.75 6.89 16.13
CA PHE A 433 44.24 7.14 17.48
C PHE A 433 43.24 6.09 17.94
N LEU A 434 42.34 5.66 17.06
CA LEU A 434 41.39 4.59 17.34
C LEU A 434 42.09 3.26 17.63
N ASN A 435 43.06 2.88 16.78
CA ASN A 435 43.84 1.65 16.96
C ASN A 435 44.66 1.67 18.27
N GLN A 436 45.32 2.79 18.58
CA GLN A 436 46.05 2.94 19.84
C GLN A 436 45.12 2.90 21.06
N SER A 437 43.97 3.59 21.00
CA SER A 437 42.98 3.57 22.08
C SER A 437 42.48 2.15 22.37
N ALA A 438 42.29 1.33 21.34
CA ALA A 438 41.87 -0.05 21.46
C ALA A 438 42.98 -0.96 22.03
N ASN A 439 44.21 -0.86 21.54
CA ASN A 439 45.33 -1.72 21.97
C ASN A 439 45.83 -1.41 23.38
N ASP A 440 45.79 -0.14 23.79
CA ASP A 440 46.33 0.29 25.07
C ASP A 440 45.44 -0.06 26.27
N GLY A 441 44.16 -0.40 26.04
CA GLY A 441 43.21 -0.74 27.10
C GLY A 441 43.01 0.38 28.13
N ALA A 442 43.10 1.64 27.71
CA ALA A 442 43.24 2.82 28.57
C ALA A 442 42.03 3.78 28.53
N VAL A 443 40.97 3.42 27.80
CA VAL A 443 39.73 4.19 27.66
C VAL A 443 38.59 3.40 28.29
N TYR A 444 37.70 4.06 29.04
CA TYR A 444 36.60 3.42 29.77
C TYR A 444 35.29 4.19 29.59
N ARG A 445 34.20 3.44 29.49
CA ARG A 445 32.81 3.90 29.52
C ARG A 445 32.09 3.09 30.60
N ASN A 446 31.54 3.76 31.62
CA ASN A 446 30.82 3.13 32.75
C ASN A 446 31.60 1.98 33.43
N GLY A 447 32.90 2.15 33.65
CA GLY A 447 33.78 1.05 34.11
C GLY A 447 33.54 0.61 35.55
N ASP A 448 33.62 -0.70 35.80
CA ASP A 448 33.76 -1.30 37.13
C ASP A 448 35.13 -0.91 37.71
N THR A 449 35.13 -0.49 38.97
CA THR A 449 36.31 0.02 39.68
C THR A 449 37.30 -1.09 40.07
N THR A 450 36.83 -2.33 40.11
CA THR A 450 37.59 -3.52 40.53
C THR A 450 38.05 -4.36 39.34
N THR A 451 37.21 -4.54 38.32
CA THR A 451 37.53 -5.21 37.03
C THR A 451 37.18 -4.33 35.83
N PRO A 452 37.91 -3.22 35.60
CA PRO A 452 37.59 -2.26 34.56
C PRO A 452 37.79 -2.88 33.16
N THR A 453 36.72 -2.96 32.37
CA THR A 453 36.74 -3.41 30.98
C THR A 453 36.98 -2.23 30.03
N PRO A 454 38.07 -2.23 29.23
CA PRO A 454 38.34 -1.14 28.29
C PRO A 454 37.21 -0.98 27.26
N PHE A 455 36.82 0.27 27.01
CA PHE A 455 35.94 0.62 25.91
C PHE A 455 36.75 0.63 24.61
N THR A 456 36.43 -0.28 23.70
CA THR A 456 37.09 -0.38 22.40
C THR A 456 36.18 0.17 21.30
N MET A 457 36.72 1.11 20.52
CA MET A 457 36.06 1.67 19.35
C MET A 457 37.02 1.64 18.17
N GLY A 458 36.53 1.21 17.01
CA GLY A 458 37.27 1.17 15.76
C GLY A 458 36.62 2.04 14.69
N ILE A 459 37.29 2.15 13.55
CA ILE A 459 36.79 2.92 12.39
C ILE A 459 35.50 2.31 11.82
N ASN A 460 35.32 0.99 11.94
CA ASN A 460 34.13 0.27 11.48
C ASN A 460 33.07 0.09 12.58
N THR A 461 33.23 0.73 13.75
CA THR A 461 32.19 0.71 14.78
C THR A 461 30.93 1.41 14.26
N PRO A 462 29.72 0.85 14.46
CA PRO A 462 28.48 1.52 14.08
C PRO A 462 28.31 2.84 14.83
N THR A 463 28.13 3.94 14.10
CA THR A 463 28.01 5.29 14.68
C THR A 463 26.80 5.41 15.60
N LEU A 464 25.69 4.74 15.27
CA LEU A 464 24.45 4.79 16.05
C LEU A 464 24.58 4.14 17.44
N ALA A 465 25.53 3.22 17.64
CA ALA A 465 25.82 2.61 18.94
C ALA A 465 26.59 3.56 19.89
N LEU A 466 27.05 4.71 19.38
CA LEU A 466 27.76 5.74 20.14
C LEU A 466 26.83 6.84 20.68
N LEU A 467 25.54 6.78 20.34
CA LEU A 467 24.56 7.70 20.89
C LEU A 467 24.37 7.43 22.39
N GLU A 468 24.14 8.50 23.14
CA GLU A 468 23.81 8.47 24.56
C GLU A 468 22.29 8.62 24.74
N SER A 469 21.74 7.99 25.78
CA SER A 469 20.31 8.02 26.07
C SER A 469 20.06 7.93 27.57
N PRO A 470 18.98 8.57 28.10
CA PRO A 470 18.57 8.42 29.50
C PRO A 470 18.16 6.99 29.88
N ASP A 471 17.79 6.19 28.87
CA ASP A 471 17.57 4.74 28.95
C ASP A 471 18.55 4.05 27.98
N PRO A 472 19.55 3.30 28.50
CA PRO A 472 20.52 2.57 27.69
C PRO A 472 19.90 1.55 26.73
N SER A 473 18.70 1.01 27.02
CA SER A 473 18.04 -0.02 26.20
C SER A 473 17.60 0.46 24.81
N VAL A 474 17.49 1.78 24.64
CA VAL A 474 17.13 2.44 23.37
C VAL A 474 18.31 2.40 22.39
N VAL A 475 19.54 2.46 22.89
CA VAL A 475 20.76 2.44 22.08
C VAL A 475 21.12 1.01 21.74
N PRO A 476 21.33 0.67 20.45
CA PRO A 476 21.69 -0.69 20.06
C PRO A 476 23.09 -1.05 20.55
N ALA A 477 23.28 -2.33 20.91
CA ALA A 477 24.62 -2.86 21.10
C ALA A 477 25.40 -2.81 19.78
N ALA A 478 26.73 -2.59 19.84
CA ALA A 478 27.56 -2.44 18.64
C ALA A 478 27.58 -3.67 17.72
N ASN A 479 27.22 -4.85 18.23
CA ASN A 479 27.12 -6.11 17.48
C ASN A 479 25.67 -6.50 17.13
N ASP A 480 24.68 -5.66 17.41
CA ASP A 480 23.28 -5.95 17.07
C ASP A 480 23.11 -5.94 15.53
N PRO A 481 22.71 -7.05 14.90
CA PRO A 481 22.65 -7.14 13.45
C PRO A 481 21.44 -6.43 12.81
N VAL A 482 20.46 -6.01 13.61
CA VAL A 482 19.21 -5.37 13.17
C VAL A 482 19.23 -3.88 13.46
N PHE A 483 19.37 -3.50 14.73
CA PHE A 483 19.19 -2.12 15.19
C PHE A 483 20.43 -1.23 15.05
N THR A 484 21.58 -1.78 14.65
CA THR A 484 22.72 -0.94 14.20
C THR A 484 22.51 -0.34 12.82
N LYS A 485 21.53 -0.85 12.05
CA LYS A 485 21.13 -0.29 10.76
C LYS A 485 20.28 0.96 10.93
N THR A 486 20.46 1.91 10.02
CA THR A 486 19.84 3.24 10.09
C THR A 486 18.30 3.17 10.15
N ILE A 487 17.66 2.40 9.28
CA ILE A 487 16.18 2.35 9.22
C ILE A 487 15.56 1.68 10.45
N PRO A 488 15.96 0.45 10.85
CA PRO A 488 15.46 -0.16 12.08
C PRO A 488 15.64 0.73 13.32
N PHE A 489 16.81 1.37 13.46
CA PHE A 489 17.07 2.30 14.56
C PHE A 489 16.09 3.47 14.57
N MET A 490 15.93 4.15 13.43
CA MET A 490 15.06 5.32 13.30
C MET A 490 13.59 4.97 13.55
N MET A 491 13.12 3.83 13.05
CA MET A 491 11.75 3.37 13.30
C MET A 491 11.52 3.01 14.77
N LYS A 492 12.46 2.32 15.42
CA LYS A 492 12.40 2.06 16.87
C LYS A 492 12.38 3.36 17.67
N LEU A 493 13.17 4.36 17.26
CA LEU A 493 13.20 5.67 17.91
C LEU A 493 11.88 6.43 17.77
N ILE A 494 11.25 6.40 16.59
CA ILE A 494 9.91 6.96 16.36
C ILE A 494 8.89 6.28 17.27
N VAL A 495 8.86 4.95 17.32
CA VAL A 495 7.94 4.19 18.18
C VAL A 495 8.13 4.55 19.65
N ASN A 496 9.38 4.58 20.12
CA ASN A 496 9.69 4.88 21.52
C ASN A 496 9.25 6.29 21.92
N VAL A 497 9.51 7.29 21.07
CA VAL A 497 9.20 8.70 21.37
C VAL A 497 7.71 9.00 21.22
N VAL A 498 7.08 8.47 20.17
CA VAL A 498 5.69 8.78 19.81
C VAL A 498 4.70 7.95 20.61
N LEU A 499 4.95 6.64 20.78
CA LEU A 499 4.00 5.71 21.39
C LEU A 499 4.37 5.32 22.82
N SER A 500 5.65 5.03 23.08
CA SER A 500 6.10 4.51 24.40
C SER A 500 6.42 5.59 25.42
N GLY A 501 6.06 6.85 25.19
CA GLY A 501 6.25 7.94 26.16
C GLY A 501 7.69 8.44 26.28
N GLY A 502 8.56 8.18 25.30
CA GLY A 502 9.90 8.77 25.27
C GLY A 502 9.92 10.29 25.00
N GLY A 503 8.77 10.88 24.66
CA GLY A 503 8.57 12.31 24.46
C GLY A 503 7.88 13.00 25.66
N PRO A 504 7.92 14.36 25.70
CA PRO A 504 7.38 15.14 26.81
C PRO A 504 5.85 15.27 26.79
N TYR A 505 5.19 15.11 25.63
CA TYR A 505 3.75 15.31 25.49
C TYR A 505 2.98 14.02 25.77
N TYR A 506 1.85 14.13 26.47
CA TYR A 506 1.00 13.00 26.86
C TYR A 506 -0.48 13.41 26.88
N ASN A 507 -1.36 12.42 26.76
CA ASN A 507 -2.80 12.62 26.87
C ASN A 507 -3.22 12.51 28.33
N LYS A 508 -3.71 13.60 28.92
CA LYS A 508 -4.11 13.63 30.34
C LYS A 508 -5.38 12.81 30.63
N ASN A 509 -6.16 12.49 29.60
CA ASN A 509 -7.42 11.76 29.71
C ASN A 509 -7.21 10.23 29.75
N ARG A 510 -6.00 9.72 29.44
CA ARG A 510 -5.63 8.30 29.60
C ARG A 510 -5.32 7.93 31.05
N ARG A 511 -6.25 8.23 31.95
CA ARG A 511 -6.09 8.08 33.39
C ARG A 511 -6.87 6.85 33.88
N ASP A 512 -6.24 6.00 34.70
CA ASP A 512 -6.94 4.91 35.40
C ASP A 512 -7.68 5.41 36.65
N GLU A 513 -8.41 4.51 37.30
CA GLU A 513 -9.12 4.79 38.56
C GLU A 513 -8.16 5.21 39.70
N ALA A 514 -6.89 4.78 39.64
CA ALA A 514 -5.86 5.13 40.62
C ALA A 514 -5.19 6.49 40.35
N GLY A 515 -5.48 7.14 39.22
CA GLY A 515 -4.91 8.42 38.82
C GLY A 515 -3.61 8.35 38.00
N ASN A 516 -3.13 7.14 37.65
CA ASN A 516 -1.97 6.94 36.78
C ASN A 516 -2.34 7.29 35.35
N ILE A 517 -1.43 7.93 34.62
CA ILE A 517 -1.60 8.29 33.21
C ILE A 517 -0.81 7.32 32.36
N TYR A 518 -1.44 6.78 31.31
CA TYR A 518 -0.83 5.79 30.41
C TYR A 518 -0.45 6.39 29.06
N THR A 519 0.63 5.86 28.48
CA THR A 519 1.04 6.12 27.10
C THR A 519 0.06 5.49 26.09
N ILE A 520 0.29 5.76 24.80
CA ILE A 520 -0.52 5.18 23.72
C ILE A 520 -0.40 3.65 23.70
N ASP A 521 0.80 3.12 23.97
CA ASP A 521 1.07 1.68 24.05
C ASP A 521 0.74 1.03 25.43
N GLY A 522 0.09 1.77 26.34
CA GLY A 522 -0.44 1.22 27.60
C GLY A 522 0.58 1.09 28.73
N LYS A 523 1.72 1.77 28.67
CA LYS A 523 2.70 1.84 29.76
C LYS A 523 2.38 3.01 30.70
N PRO A 524 2.62 2.87 32.03
CA PRO A 524 2.43 3.99 32.94
C PRO A 524 3.47 5.09 32.64
N TYR A 525 2.99 6.27 32.25
CA TYR A 525 3.80 7.45 31.95
C TYR A 525 4.01 8.31 33.19
N ILE A 526 2.92 8.63 33.89
CA ILE A 526 2.91 9.39 35.15
C ILE A 526 2.20 8.57 36.22
N ASP A 527 2.80 8.49 37.41
CA ASP A 527 2.18 7.86 38.57
C ASP A 527 1.08 8.75 39.20
N SER A 528 0.30 8.18 40.12
CA SER A 528 -0.73 8.90 40.88
C SER A 528 -0.21 10.10 41.69
N ASN A 529 1.10 10.18 41.95
CA ASN A 529 1.75 11.28 42.66
C ASN A 529 2.20 12.42 41.72
N GLY A 530 2.06 12.25 40.40
CA GLY A 530 2.48 13.23 39.40
C GLY A 530 3.94 13.12 38.96
N ASN A 531 4.63 12.02 39.27
CA ASN A 531 6.01 11.79 38.85
C ASN A 531 6.07 11.18 37.44
N ASP A 532 6.91 11.75 36.58
CA ASP A 532 7.24 11.17 35.27
C ASP A 532 8.09 9.90 35.45
N LEU A 533 7.62 8.77 34.90
CA LEU A 533 8.29 7.46 34.98
C LEU A 533 9.18 7.16 33.76
N ILE A 534 8.82 7.72 32.59
CA ILE A 534 9.47 7.41 31.32
C ILE A 534 10.27 8.60 30.79
N TYR A 535 9.62 9.76 30.62
CA TYR A 535 10.28 10.97 30.16
C TYR A 535 11.17 11.56 31.26
N LYS A 536 12.41 11.90 30.90
CA LYS A 536 13.35 12.59 31.80
C LYS A 536 13.69 13.94 31.19
N SER A 537 13.34 15.03 31.89
CA SER A 537 13.67 16.41 31.49
C SER A 537 15.17 16.71 31.59
N SER A 538 15.89 15.98 32.46
CA SER A 538 17.34 16.05 32.58
C SER A 538 17.94 14.68 32.88
N TRP A 539 19.11 14.40 32.32
CA TRP A 539 19.84 13.15 32.52
C TRP A 539 21.36 13.38 32.35
N SER A 540 22.18 12.37 32.60
CA SER A 540 23.64 12.45 32.44
C SER A 540 24.11 11.41 31.43
N SER A 541 25.10 11.78 30.60
CA SER A 541 25.78 10.82 29.72
C SER A 541 26.43 9.70 30.54
N SER A 542 26.91 8.67 29.84
CA SER A 542 27.84 7.70 30.41
C SER A 542 29.05 8.39 31.06
N ASP A 543 29.63 7.72 32.06
CA ASP A 543 30.88 8.13 32.69
C ASP A 543 32.06 7.72 31.80
N TYR A 544 32.87 8.68 31.38
CA TYR A 544 34.04 8.44 30.54
C TYR A 544 35.35 8.72 31.27
N ARG A 545 36.32 7.81 31.13
CA ARG A 545 37.66 7.96 31.70
C ARG A 545 38.73 7.56 30.70
N ILE A 546 39.76 8.39 30.54
CA ILE A 546 40.94 8.10 29.74
C ILE A 546 42.18 8.18 30.62
N LYS A 547 43.02 7.15 30.57
CA LYS A 547 44.30 7.10 31.29
C LYS A 547 45.38 7.84 30.52
N VAL A 548 45.96 8.85 31.14
CA VAL A 548 47.04 9.66 30.55
C VAL A 548 48.33 9.43 31.35
N SER A 549 49.41 9.07 30.65
CA SER A 549 50.73 8.79 31.23
C SER A 549 51.83 9.60 30.53
N ASP A 550 52.88 9.92 31.28
CA ASP A 550 54.09 10.58 30.80
C ASP A 550 55.12 9.62 30.14
N THR A 551 54.90 8.31 30.23
CA THR A 551 55.79 7.26 29.66
C THR A 551 55.44 6.86 28.23
N GLY A 552 56.47 6.62 27.40
CA GLY A 552 56.38 6.19 25.99
C GLY A 552 55.55 4.95 25.68
N SER A 553 55.56 3.99 26.60
CA SER A 553 54.78 2.76 26.50
C SER A 553 53.32 2.91 26.91
N GLY A 554 52.90 4.06 27.42
CA GLY A 554 51.55 4.24 27.97
C GLY A 554 51.29 3.55 29.32
N THR A 555 52.29 2.84 29.87
CA THR A 555 52.20 1.99 31.07
C THR A 555 52.51 2.75 32.35
N CYS A 556 51.67 2.56 33.37
CA CYS A 556 51.90 3.18 34.67
C CYS A 556 52.87 2.39 35.52
N THR A 557 53.87 3.08 36.07
CA THR A 557 54.88 2.56 37.00
C THR A 557 54.88 3.44 38.27
N ALA A 558 55.51 2.97 39.34
CA ALA A 558 55.58 3.71 40.60
C ALA A 558 56.32 5.07 40.49
N GLY A 559 57.04 5.33 39.39
CA GLY A 559 57.76 6.58 39.13
C GLY A 559 57.18 7.45 38.00
N SER A 560 56.09 7.02 37.34
CA SER A 560 55.43 7.76 36.24
C SER A 560 54.25 8.59 36.74
N LEU A 561 54.04 9.78 36.17
CA LEU A 561 52.81 10.57 36.37
C LEU A 561 51.66 9.94 35.58
N CYS A 562 50.81 9.19 36.29
CA CYS A 562 49.59 8.60 35.73
C CYS A 562 48.34 9.24 36.32
N ARG A 563 47.42 9.69 35.46
CA ARG A 563 46.16 10.34 35.86
C ARG A 563 45.01 9.89 34.98
N TRP A 564 43.83 9.80 35.58
CA TRP A 564 42.57 9.65 34.86
C TRP A 564 42.00 11.01 34.51
N VAL A 565 41.56 11.15 33.27
CA VAL A 565 40.92 12.36 32.74
C VAL A 565 39.52 12.00 32.28
N GLY A 566 38.54 12.82 32.65
CA GLY A 566 37.16 12.74 32.20
C GLY A 566 36.75 14.01 31.47
N PRO A 567 35.53 14.05 30.92
CA PRO A 567 34.97 15.26 30.33
C PRO A 567 34.88 16.36 31.39
N GLY A 568 35.66 17.43 31.23
CA GLY A 568 35.70 18.56 32.17
C GLY A 568 36.80 18.53 33.23
N GLY A 569 37.72 17.55 33.25
CA GLY A 569 38.95 17.64 34.07
C GLY A 569 39.59 16.31 34.47
N ARG A 570 40.50 16.35 35.47
CA ARG A 570 41.32 15.21 35.91
C ARG A 570 40.99 14.73 37.34
N GLU A 571 41.25 13.47 37.62
CA GLU A 571 41.13 12.89 38.97
C GLU A 571 42.17 13.47 39.94
N SER A 572 41.72 13.84 41.14
CA SER A 572 42.55 14.37 42.21
C SER A 572 43.50 13.29 42.79
N ASN A 573 43.02 12.06 42.91
CA ASN A 573 43.72 10.90 43.50
C ASN A 573 43.77 9.72 42.52
N ALA A 574 44.74 9.70 41.60
CA ALA A 574 44.89 8.58 40.66
C ALA A 574 45.87 7.53 41.22
N SER A 575 45.48 6.25 41.20
CA SER A 575 46.37 5.12 41.49
C SER A 575 47.25 4.79 40.27
N TYR A 576 48.52 4.43 40.51
CA TYR A 576 49.44 3.96 39.47
C TYR A 576 49.25 2.46 39.14
N LEU A 577 48.44 1.72 39.93
CA LEU A 577 48.22 0.29 39.77
C LEU A 577 47.30 -0.02 38.57
N ASN A 578 47.63 -1.10 37.84
CA ASN A 578 46.99 -1.63 36.63
C ASN A 578 45.49 -1.31 36.49
N ASN A 579 45.13 -0.43 35.54
CA ASN A 579 43.79 -0.06 35.09
C ASN A 579 42.68 0.19 36.14
N GLN A 580 42.98 0.08 37.43
CA GLN A 580 42.08 0.29 38.55
C GLN A 580 42.00 1.78 38.88
N PHE A 581 40.79 2.24 39.17
CA PHE A 581 40.51 3.59 39.67
C PHE A 581 39.53 3.47 40.82
N THR A 582 39.58 4.40 41.77
CA THR A 582 38.61 4.41 42.87
C THR A 582 37.30 4.99 42.33
N GLN A 583 36.15 4.39 42.65
CA GLN A 583 34.88 5.02 42.32
C GLN A 583 34.78 6.31 43.12
N VAL A 584 34.83 7.45 42.44
CA VAL A 584 34.46 8.70 43.07
C VAL A 584 32.95 8.78 42.98
N ALA A 585 32.24 8.66 44.11
CA ALA A 585 30.77 8.74 44.17
C ALA A 585 30.31 10.04 43.51
N SER A 586 29.81 9.98 42.27
CA SER A 586 29.59 11.12 41.34
C SER A 586 30.43 12.34 41.72
N GLY A 587 31.75 12.17 41.62
CA GLY A 587 32.67 12.90 42.50
C GLY A 587 33.35 14.09 41.88
N VAL A 588 33.56 15.09 42.73
CA VAL A 588 34.35 16.31 42.53
C VAL A 588 35.72 15.97 41.92
N ASN A 589 35.99 16.44 40.71
CA ASN A 589 37.35 16.44 40.16
C ASN A 589 38.13 17.61 40.79
N ALA A 590 39.41 17.86 40.43
CA ALA A 590 40.19 18.99 40.97
C ALA A 590 39.59 20.39 40.69
N SER A 591 38.38 20.43 40.12
CA SER A 591 37.68 21.58 39.62
C SER A 591 36.15 21.58 39.85
N GLY A 592 35.57 20.66 40.65
CA GLY A 592 34.14 20.70 41.05
C GLY A 592 33.30 19.45 40.71
N THR A 593 32.02 19.47 41.12
CA THR A 593 31.08 18.33 41.32
C THR A 593 30.55 17.60 40.08
N LYS A 594 31.07 17.81 38.85
CA LYS A 594 30.52 17.20 37.61
C LYS A 594 31.58 16.90 36.53
N GLY A 595 32.59 16.08 36.83
CA GLY A 595 33.77 15.91 35.97
C GLY A 595 33.90 14.62 35.14
N TRP A 596 32.91 13.72 35.17
CA TRP A 596 33.04 12.36 34.60
C TRP A 596 31.95 12.02 33.57
N SER A 597 30.80 12.66 33.68
CA SER A 597 29.68 12.59 32.75
C SER A 597 29.19 14.00 32.45
N ILE A 598 28.58 14.18 31.28
CA ILE A 598 28.05 15.45 30.83
C ILE A 598 26.58 15.53 31.25
N PRO A 599 26.16 16.53 32.05
CA PRO A 599 24.74 16.75 32.32
C PRO A 599 24.04 17.27 31.06
N ILE A 600 22.87 16.70 30.77
CA ILE A 600 22.08 16.98 29.57
C ILE A 600 20.69 17.42 30.02
N TRP A 601 20.25 18.56 29.50
CA TRP A 601 18.92 19.11 29.72
C TRP A 601 18.16 19.12 28.40
N GLU A 602 16.99 18.49 28.41
CA GLU A 602 16.04 18.62 27.30
C GLU A 602 15.50 20.06 27.25
N ILE A 603 14.93 20.47 26.12
CA ILE A 603 14.29 21.79 26.01
C ILE A 603 13.10 21.82 26.97
N ALA A 604 13.15 22.72 27.96
CA ALA A 604 12.15 22.80 29.01
C ALA A 604 10.73 23.02 28.46
N LYS A 605 9.76 22.27 29.00
CA LYS A 605 8.32 22.38 28.71
C LYS A 605 7.56 22.42 30.03
N THR A 606 6.60 23.33 30.14
CA THR A 606 5.73 23.43 31.31
C THR A 606 4.73 22.27 31.36
N SER A 607 4.23 21.92 32.54
CA SER A 607 3.23 20.84 32.68
C SER A 607 1.95 21.10 31.88
N GLY A 608 1.56 22.37 31.71
CA GLY A 608 0.41 22.75 30.90
C GLY A 608 0.63 22.57 29.39
N GLU A 609 1.85 22.79 28.90
CA GLU A 609 2.19 22.55 27.48
C GLU A 609 2.27 21.06 27.14
N ARG A 610 2.66 20.24 28.12
CA ARG A 610 2.86 18.79 27.98
C ARG A 610 1.54 17.99 28.04
N ALA A 611 0.58 18.46 28.83
CA ALA A 611 -0.71 17.80 29.05
C ALA A 611 -1.71 18.16 27.95
N LEU A 612 -1.96 17.23 27.03
CA LEU A 612 -2.84 17.40 25.87
C LEU A 612 -4.16 16.66 26.04
N GLU A 613 -5.15 17.00 25.21
CA GLU A 613 -6.50 16.42 25.26
C GLU A 613 -6.65 15.13 24.44
N THR A 614 -5.92 15.01 23.33
CA THR A 614 -6.11 13.94 22.34
C THR A 614 -4.81 13.20 22.02
N ASP A 615 -4.93 11.90 21.72
CA ASP A 615 -3.79 11.07 21.31
C ASP A 615 -3.23 11.50 19.94
N GLU A 616 -4.06 12.06 19.06
CA GLU A 616 -3.62 12.59 17.75
C GLU A 616 -2.65 13.76 17.95
N GLU A 617 -2.99 14.73 18.82
CA GLU A 617 -2.13 15.88 19.07
C GLU A 617 -0.80 15.46 19.73
N VAL A 618 -0.85 14.50 20.67
CA VAL A 618 0.33 13.89 21.29
C VAL A 618 1.25 13.29 20.24
N LEU A 619 0.69 12.54 19.29
CA LEU A 619 1.46 11.89 18.23
C LEU A 619 2.22 12.91 17.38
N TYR A 620 1.56 13.96 16.88
CA TYR A 620 2.21 14.97 16.05
C TYR A 620 3.22 15.82 16.81
N LYS A 621 2.91 16.24 18.05
CA LYS A 621 3.84 17.04 18.87
C LYS A 621 5.07 16.25 19.30
N ASN A 622 4.94 14.98 19.67
CA ASN A 622 6.09 14.12 19.99
C ASN A 622 6.94 13.81 18.75
N PHE A 623 6.33 13.62 17.59
CA PHE A 623 7.08 13.46 16.34
C PHE A 623 7.86 14.72 15.97
N GLN A 624 7.24 15.91 16.11
CA GLN A 624 7.93 17.17 15.89
C GLN A 624 9.05 17.43 16.90
N TRP A 625 8.83 17.03 18.15
CA TRP A 625 9.86 17.08 19.17
C TRP A 625 11.05 16.19 18.80
N LEU A 626 10.84 14.97 18.30
CA LEU A 626 11.91 14.11 17.79
C LEU A 626 12.68 14.75 16.63
N LEU A 627 11.97 15.37 15.67
CA LEU A 627 12.59 15.99 14.51
C LEU A 627 13.45 17.21 14.87
N SER A 628 13.00 18.03 15.83
CA SER A 628 13.54 19.39 16.00
C SER A 628 14.04 19.75 17.40
N GLU A 629 13.63 19.05 18.47
CA GLU A 629 13.88 19.48 19.86
C GLU A 629 14.60 18.44 20.74
N LYS A 630 14.42 17.12 20.50
CA LYS A 630 15.03 16.04 21.29
C LYS A 630 16.56 16.14 21.29
N ARG A 631 17.21 16.14 22.45
CA ARG A 631 18.67 16.15 22.51
C ARG A 631 19.26 14.82 22.01
N MET A 632 19.98 14.88 20.90
CA MET A 632 20.83 13.79 20.41
C MET A 632 22.26 14.07 20.85
N VAL A 633 22.84 13.17 21.64
CA VAL A 633 24.19 13.35 22.21
C VAL A 633 25.07 12.16 21.85
N ALA A 634 26.30 12.44 21.41
CA ALA A 634 27.34 11.45 21.21
C ALA A 634 28.65 11.97 21.81
N VAL A 635 29.35 11.12 22.56
CA VAL A 635 30.67 11.43 23.14
C VAL A 635 31.65 10.36 22.71
N ILE A 636 32.71 10.77 22.02
CA ILE A 636 33.76 9.89 21.51
C ILE A 636 35.04 10.14 22.32
N PRO A 637 35.41 9.24 23.25
CA PRO A 637 36.66 9.31 23.98
C PRO A 637 37.81 8.69 23.16
N LEU A 638 38.91 9.44 22.97
CA LEU A 638 40.08 9.03 22.19
C LEU A 638 41.36 9.30 22.96
N ARG A 639 42.26 8.32 23.02
CA ARG A 639 43.63 8.50 23.50
C ARG A 639 44.52 8.83 22.31
N ALA A 640 44.95 10.08 22.20
CA ALA A 640 45.75 10.57 21.08
C ALA A 640 47.26 10.54 21.37
N SER A 641 48.09 10.38 20.34
CA SER A 641 49.55 10.38 20.43
C SER A 641 50.14 11.27 19.35
N LEU A 642 51.08 12.14 19.68
CA LEU A 642 51.69 13.06 18.70
C LEU A 642 52.78 12.41 17.81
N GLY A 643 52.62 11.12 17.48
CA GLY A 643 53.47 10.41 16.52
C GLY A 643 54.48 9.41 17.13
N PRO A 644 55.30 8.75 16.29
CA PRO A 644 56.27 7.74 16.70
C PRO A 644 57.41 8.39 17.48
N GLY A 645 57.69 7.92 18.69
CA GLY A 645 58.79 8.41 19.53
C GLY A 645 58.45 9.57 20.48
N VAL A 646 57.23 10.13 20.44
CA VAL A 646 56.74 11.05 21.48
C VAL A 646 56.24 10.22 22.66
N PRO A 647 56.85 10.33 23.86
CA PRO A 647 56.56 9.38 24.92
C PRO A 647 55.20 9.58 25.59
N TYR A 648 54.65 10.79 25.66
CA TYR A 648 53.41 11.05 26.39
C TYR A 648 52.16 11.03 25.49
N LYS A 649 51.05 10.52 26.05
CA LYS A 649 49.73 10.42 25.39
C LYS A 649 48.81 11.55 25.85
N MET A 650 47.77 11.86 25.07
CA MET A 650 46.76 12.88 25.37
C MET A 650 45.37 12.27 25.49
N ALA A 651 44.49 12.87 26.28
CA ALA A 651 43.06 12.51 26.33
C ALA A 651 42.24 13.50 25.50
N ALA A 652 41.50 13.01 24.49
CA ALA A 652 40.63 13.80 23.64
C ALA A 652 39.17 13.32 23.77
N PHE A 653 38.23 14.25 23.93
CA PHE A 653 36.80 13.98 23.95
C PHE A 653 36.11 14.80 22.85
N VAL A 654 35.55 14.11 21.86
CA VAL A 654 34.70 14.74 20.84
C VAL A 654 33.25 14.63 21.32
N THR A 655 32.61 15.76 21.56
CA THR A 655 31.21 15.84 22.00
C THR A 655 30.38 16.48 20.90
N VAL A 656 29.32 15.78 20.47
CA VAL A 656 28.33 16.28 19.52
C VAL A 656 27.00 16.34 20.23
N ILE A 657 26.36 17.51 20.20
CA ILE A 657 25.03 17.72 20.76
C ILE A 657 24.18 18.38 19.68
N ALA A 658 23.00 17.81 19.42
CA ALA A 658 22.07 18.28 18.41
C ALA A 658 20.64 18.30 18.92
N ASN A 659 19.86 19.28 18.43
CA ASN A 659 18.44 19.44 18.71
C ASN A 659 17.64 18.78 17.61
N GLY A 660 17.07 17.63 17.96
CA GLY A 660 16.38 16.74 17.06
C GLY A 660 17.28 16.13 16.00
N LEU A 661 16.66 15.32 15.14
CA LEU A 661 17.31 14.75 13.97
C LEU A 661 17.78 15.83 12.99
N LYS A 662 17.05 16.94 12.89
CA LYS A 662 17.41 18.09 12.06
C LYS A 662 18.74 18.71 12.48
N GLY A 663 18.95 18.93 13.78
CA GLY A 663 20.22 19.42 14.30
C GLY A 663 21.36 18.45 14.01
N LEU A 664 21.10 17.14 14.08
CA LEU A 664 22.11 16.12 13.85
C LEU A 664 22.59 16.12 12.39
N MET A 665 21.69 16.31 11.43
CA MET A 665 22.07 16.50 10.01
C MET A 665 22.90 17.76 9.78
N GLY A 666 22.65 18.82 10.56
CA GLY A 666 23.38 20.09 10.50
C GLY A 666 24.63 20.15 11.38
N ALA A 667 24.97 19.07 12.10
CA ALA A 667 26.06 19.05 13.07
C ALA A 667 27.42 19.16 12.35
N LYS A 668 28.00 20.36 12.38
CA LYS A 668 29.32 20.64 11.81
C LYS A 668 30.25 21.29 12.83
N PRO A 669 31.56 20.99 12.73
CA PRO A 669 32.57 21.66 13.53
C PRO A 669 32.64 23.16 13.24
N GLN A 670 32.62 23.98 14.29
CA GLN A 670 32.99 25.40 14.22
C GLN A 670 34.22 25.62 15.09
N PHE A 671 35.37 25.75 14.43
CA PHE A 671 36.63 26.09 15.08
C PHE A 671 37.28 27.29 14.42
N GLN A 672 37.69 28.24 15.24
CA GLN A 672 38.53 29.35 14.83
C GLN A 672 39.64 29.46 15.88
N ASP A 673 40.89 29.50 15.43
CA ASP A 673 42.01 29.89 16.29
C ASP A 673 42.49 31.27 15.89
N GLY A 674 42.88 32.07 16.88
CA GLY A 674 43.32 33.44 16.65
C GLY A 674 43.99 34.05 17.86
N SER A 675 44.71 35.15 17.66
CA SER A 675 45.51 35.80 18.71
C SER A 675 44.66 36.40 19.84
N SER A 676 43.38 36.69 19.57
CA SER A 676 42.45 37.28 20.53
C SER A 676 41.37 36.28 20.99
N CYS A 677 40.86 36.54 22.17
CA CYS A 677 39.65 35.97 22.74
C CYS A 677 38.53 35.75 21.71
N ALA A 678 38.06 36.81 21.03
CA ALA A 678 36.91 36.75 20.12
C ALA A 678 37.17 35.90 18.86
N SER A 679 38.46 35.67 18.55
CA SER A 679 38.92 34.84 17.45
C SER A 679 39.18 33.37 17.82
N LYS A 680 38.98 32.97 19.09
CA LYS A 680 39.09 31.57 19.54
C LYS A 680 37.70 30.97 19.79
N GLN A 681 37.23 30.13 18.87
CA GLN A 681 35.89 29.51 18.92
C GLN A 681 36.01 27.97 18.92
N ASN A 682 35.28 27.29 19.82
CA ASN A 682 35.14 25.84 19.89
C ASN A 682 33.81 25.52 20.62
N GLY A 683 33.03 24.54 20.14
CA GLY A 683 31.75 24.21 20.77
C GLY A 683 30.70 25.31 20.68
N LYS A 684 30.68 26.05 19.57
CA LYS A 684 29.68 27.07 19.27
C LYS A 684 28.41 26.42 18.71
N TRP A 685 27.25 26.86 19.19
CA TRP A 685 25.96 26.50 18.62
C TRP A 685 25.81 27.13 17.24
N ASN A 686 25.44 26.31 16.24
CA ASN A 686 25.40 26.72 14.84
C ASN A 686 24.37 27.82 14.56
N ILE A 687 23.21 27.77 15.21
CA ILE A 687 22.10 28.73 15.04
C ILE A 687 22.15 29.80 16.13
N LEU A 688 22.19 29.40 17.41
CA LEU A 688 22.21 30.35 18.54
C LEU A 688 23.48 31.22 18.56
N GLY A 689 24.59 30.70 18.05
CA GLY A 689 25.86 31.42 17.95
C GLY A 689 26.60 31.62 19.28
N SER A 690 26.06 31.15 20.40
CA SER A 690 26.73 31.16 21.70
C SER A 690 27.62 29.92 21.89
N LEU A 691 28.57 30.00 22.81
CA LEU A 691 29.45 28.89 23.17
C LEU A 691 28.79 28.00 24.23
N TRP A 692 28.87 26.69 24.06
CA TRP A 692 28.36 25.71 25.02
C TRP A 692 29.12 25.68 26.35
N LYS A 693 30.43 25.97 26.33
CA LYS A 693 31.19 26.29 27.55
C LYS A 693 31.52 27.78 27.49
N PRO A 694 31.09 28.58 28.47
CA PRO A 694 31.38 30.02 28.45
C PRO A 694 32.90 30.25 28.49
N GLY A 695 33.41 31.11 27.61
CA GLY A 695 34.72 31.72 27.81
C GLY A 695 35.45 32.17 26.55
N CYS A 696 36.39 33.07 26.80
CA CYS A 696 37.18 33.80 25.86
C CYS A 696 38.30 34.40 26.74
N ALA A 697 39.58 34.23 26.40
CA ALA A 697 40.65 34.64 27.32
C ALA A 697 40.91 36.16 27.33
N SER A 698 40.44 36.86 28.37
CA SER A 698 40.98 38.17 28.73
C SER A 698 42.17 38.04 29.68
N SER A 699 42.96 39.10 29.85
CA SER A 699 44.11 39.14 30.78
C SER A 699 43.71 39.01 32.26
N THR A 700 42.42 39.03 32.61
CA THR A 700 41.97 38.89 34.00
C THR A 700 40.92 37.81 34.26
N GLN A 701 40.14 37.31 33.29
CA GLN A 701 39.34 36.08 33.44
C GLN A 701 39.03 35.36 32.09
N PRO A 702 39.68 34.21 31.80
CA PRO A 702 39.26 33.14 30.87
C PRO A 702 38.74 31.89 31.58
N ASN A 703 37.70 31.17 31.10
CA ASN A 703 37.20 29.95 31.80
C ASN A 703 37.07 28.62 31.02
N PHE A 704 36.94 28.54 29.67
CA PHE A 704 36.81 27.20 29.02
C PHE A 704 38.12 26.39 28.95
N ARG A 705 39.29 27.05 29.10
CA ARG A 705 40.61 26.40 29.27
C ARG A 705 40.93 26.09 30.74
N VAL A 706 40.04 26.46 31.66
CA VAL A 706 40.18 26.19 33.09
C VAL A 706 39.45 24.89 33.38
N ALA A 707 40.11 23.98 34.09
CA ALA A 707 39.49 22.73 34.51
C ALA A 707 38.21 23.00 35.32
N GLY A 708 37.18 22.18 35.07
CA GLY A 708 35.88 22.12 35.78
C GLY A 708 35.04 23.38 35.81
N THR A 709 35.16 24.22 34.79
CA THR A 709 34.05 25.11 34.42
C THR A 709 32.80 24.26 34.20
N GLN A 710 31.82 24.45 35.09
CA GLN A 710 30.57 23.69 35.06
C GLN A 710 29.75 24.06 33.83
N VAL A 711 29.22 23.04 33.14
CA VAL A 711 28.17 23.23 32.13
C VAL A 711 26.85 23.43 32.88
N LEU A 712 26.17 24.54 32.61
CA LEU A 712 24.86 24.90 33.16
C LEU A 712 23.77 24.74 32.09
N GLU A 713 22.53 24.63 32.52
CA GLU A 713 21.35 24.49 31.66
C GLU A 713 21.26 25.65 30.65
N GLU A 714 21.55 26.87 31.08
CA GLU A 714 21.57 28.10 30.25
C GLU A 714 22.59 28.06 29.09
N ASN A 715 23.56 27.13 29.12
CA ASN A 715 24.53 27.00 28.05
C ASN A 715 24.03 26.14 26.87
N PHE A 716 22.87 25.49 27.01
CA PHE A 716 22.24 24.72 25.96
C PHE A 716 21.34 25.59 25.08
N SER A 717 21.37 25.37 23.76
CA SER A 717 20.49 26.09 22.83
C SER A 717 19.05 25.59 22.93
N SER A 718 18.09 26.50 23.13
CA SER A 718 16.65 26.20 23.07
C SER A 718 16.07 26.30 21.65
N LEU A 719 16.89 26.65 20.65
CA LEU A 719 16.42 26.82 19.27
C LEU A 719 16.22 25.44 18.60
N PRO A 720 15.05 25.18 17.97
CA PRO A 720 14.82 23.92 17.28
C PRO A 720 15.78 23.70 16.11
N GLY A 721 16.32 22.50 15.96
CA GLY A 721 17.24 22.14 14.88
C GLY A 721 18.67 22.68 15.01
N ASP A 722 19.04 23.28 16.15
CA ASP A 722 20.41 23.73 16.41
C ASP A 722 21.34 22.56 16.73
N SER A 723 22.65 22.76 16.58
CA SER A 723 23.66 21.75 16.90
C SER A 723 25.01 22.36 17.20
N MET A 724 25.85 21.58 17.86
CA MET A 724 27.20 21.94 18.21
C MET A 724 28.15 20.74 18.13
N PHE A 725 29.42 21.05 17.91
CA PHE A 725 30.51 20.09 17.94
C PHE A 725 31.63 20.70 18.77
N PHE A 726 32.08 19.95 19.79
CA PHE A 726 33.08 20.40 20.74
C PHE A 726 34.19 19.36 20.89
N LEU A 727 35.43 19.80 20.79
CA LEU A 727 36.60 18.96 21.06
C LEU A 727 37.29 19.43 22.34
N GLU A 728 37.49 18.52 23.28
CA GLU A 728 38.22 18.76 24.52
C GLU A 728 39.51 17.92 24.52
N ALA A 729 40.69 18.53 24.68
CA ALA A 729 41.97 17.81 24.69
C ALA A 729 42.86 18.18 25.90
N TRP A 730 43.44 17.17 26.55
CA TRP A 730 44.23 17.28 27.78
C TRP A 730 45.63 16.67 27.62
N ASP A 731 46.67 17.40 28.05
CA ASP A 731 48.08 17.02 27.91
C ASP A 731 49.02 17.49 29.05
N TYR A 732 50.30 17.09 28.96
CA TYR A 732 51.39 17.38 29.92
C TYR A 732 52.45 18.37 29.38
N GLY A 733 52.24 18.98 28.21
CA GLY A 733 53.15 19.96 27.61
C GLY A 733 54.45 19.38 27.06
N THR A 734 55.34 20.26 26.56
CA THR A 734 56.60 19.90 25.86
C THR A 734 57.50 18.99 26.65
N SER A 735 57.58 19.22 27.95
CA SER A 735 58.52 18.51 28.81
C SER A 735 58.02 17.13 29.22
N GLY A 736 56.73 16.80 29.04
CA GLY A 736 56.11 15.57 29.54
C GLY A 736 56.06 15.46 31.07
N THR A 737 56.63 16.44 31.79
CA THR A 737 56.78 16.46 33.26
C THR A 737 55.95 17.55 33.93
N SER A 738 55.24 18.38 33.15
CA SER A 738 54.38 19.43 33.69
C SER A 738 53.09 18.83 34.26
N SER A 739 52.34 19.58 35.06
CA SER A 739 51.02 19.11 35.50
C SER A 739 50.07 18.97 34.30
N ILE A 740 49.12 18.01 34.32
CA ILE A 740 48.06 17.96 33.29
C ILE A 740 47.38 19.32 33.20
N THR A 741 47.46 19.93 32.03
CA THR A 741 46.78 21.19 31.72
C THR A 741 45.88 20.99 30.52
N PHE A 742 44.87 21.83 30.41
CA PHE A 742 44.22 22.03 29.13
C PHE A 742 45.27 22.67 28.21
N ASN A 743 45.68 21.96 27.16
CA ASN A 743 46.37 22.56 26.01
C ASN A 743 47.70 23.27 26.31
N SER A 744 48.80 22.53 26.29
CA SER A 744 50.14 23.11 26.42
C SER A 744 51.07 22.82 25.23
N LEU A 745 50.63 22.08 24.20
CA LEU A 745 51.50 21.77 23.07
C LEU A 745 50.87 21.38 21.72
N GLY A 746 49.71 20.72 21.73
CA GLY A 746 49.21 19.98 20.55
C GLY A 746 48.07 20.62 19.76
N ASP A 747 47.66 21.84 20.11
CA ASP A 747 46.41 22.47 19.62
C ASP A 747 46.28 22.47 18.10
N SER A 748 47.26 22.98 17.36
CA SER A 748 47.13 23.00 15.90
C SER A 748 47.07 21.58 15.33
N ASN A 749 47.88 20.64 15.82
CA ASN A 749 47.97 19.31 15.22
C ASN A 749 46.74 18.45 15.50
N VAL A 750 46.26 18.37 16.76
CA VAL A 750 45.07 17.57 17.11
C VAL A 750 43.80 18.20 16.57
N TYR A 751 43.65 19.52 16.63
CA TYR A 751 42.49 20.18 16.03
C TYR A 751 42.53 20.08 14.51
N ASN A 752 43.66 20.24 13.82
CA ASN A 752 43.73 20.09 12.35
C ASN A 752 43.34 18.67 11.88
N ILE A 753 43.48 17.65 12.72
CA ILE A 753 43.06 16.28 12.40
C ILE A 753 41.53 16.16 12.37
N PHE A 754 40.83 16.74 13.36
CA PHE A 754 39.36 16.69 13.45
C PHE A 754 38.67 17.85 12.71
N TYR A 755 39.37 18.98 12.50
CA TYR A 755 38.91 20.24 11.91
C TYR A 755 39.82 20.67 10.73
N PRO A 756 39.76 20.00 9.58
CA PRO A 756 40.53 20.45 8.42
C PRO A 756 39.99 21.79 7.89
N PRO A 757 40.85 22.73 7.44
CA PRO A 757 40.44 24.03 6.90
C PRO A 757 39.52 23.95 5.67
N SER A 758 39.50 22.80 4.99
CA SER A 758 38.71 22.53 3.79
C SER A 758 37.37 21.81 4.07
N SER A 759 37.02 21.58 5.34
CA SER A 759 35.79 20.87 5.70
C SER A 759 34.54 21.71 5.39
N GLN A 760 33.71 21.23 4.46
CA GLN A 760 32.44 21.87 4.08
C GLN A 760 31.23 21.22 4.77
N TYR A 761 31.38 20.00 5.30
CA TYR A 761 30.28 19.10 5.69
C TYR A 761 30.34 18.62 7.14
N GLY A 762 29.22 18.08 7.62
CA GLY A 762 29.01 17.69 9.02
C GLY A 762 29.42 16.25 9.36
N VAL A 763 29.06 15.83 10.59
CA VAL A 763 29.33 14.48 11.15
C VAL A 763 28.58 13.39 10.39
N LEU A 764 27.44 13.72 9.78
CA LEU A 764 26.70 12.81 8.93
C LEU A 764 27.01 13.07 7.45
N PRO A 765 27.01 12.02 6.62
CA PRO A 765 27.28 12.17 5.20
C PRO A 765 26.33 13.19 4.54
N PRO A 766 26.86 14.08 3.67
CA PRO A 766 26.09 15.16 3.04
C PRO A 766 24.89 14.66 2.23
N VAL A 767 24.98 13.47 1.62
CA VAL A 767 23.86 12.85 0.88
C VAL A 767 22.63 12.62 1.76
N PHE A 768 22.80 12.34 3.05
CA PHE A 768 21.67 12.27 3.99
C PHE A 768 21.22 13.66 4.40
N ALA A 769 22.16 14.53 4.78
CA ALA A 769 21.85 15.85 5.32
C ALA A 769 21.04 16.72 4.36
N PHE A 770 21.38 16.72 3.06
CA PHE A 770 20.69 17.54 2.06
C PHE A 770 19.33 16.98 1.62
N ASN A 771 19.14 15.66 1.69
CA ASN A 771 17.86 15.04 1.36
C ASN A 771 16.94 14.87 2.58
N PHE A 772 17.43 15.11 3.81
CA PHE A 772 16.68 14.98 5.06
C PHE A 772 15.42 15.86 5.20
N PRO A 773 15.33 17.10 4.66
CA PRO A 773 14.15 17.95 4.84
C PRO A 773 12.82 17.28 4.45
N VAL A 774 12.86 16.29 3.56
CA VAL A 774 11.67 15.49 3.20
C VAL A 774 11.05 14.77 4.41
N MET A 775 11.83 14.43 5.44
CA MET A 775 11.35 13.80 6.67
C MET A 775 10.40 14.70 7.45
N GLU A 776 10.51 16.02 7.32
CA GLU A 776 9.54 16.96 7.89
C GLU A 776 8.15 16.77 7.26
N ARG A 777 8.10 16.35 5.97
CA ARG A 777 6.87 16.11 5.21
C ARG A 777 6.08 14.90 5.68
N LEU A 778 6.70 14.00 6.46
CA LEU A 778 5.99 12.92 7.13
C LEU A 778 5.00 13.41 8.18
N SER A 779 5.12 14.66 8.63
CA SER A 779 4.25 15.22 9.66
C SER A 779 3.42 16.41 9.21
N PHE A 780 3.97 17.36 8.45
CA PHE A 780 3.24 18.50 7.91
C PHE A 780 3.60 18.73 6.45
N LEU A 781 2.67 19.21 5.64
CA LEU A 781 2.79 19.36 4.19
C LEU A 781 2.86 20.86 3.84
N THR A 782 3.99 21.50 4.14
CA THR A 782 4.17 22.97 4.07
C THR A 782 5.64 23.36 3.96
N ALA A 783 6.01 24.37 3.17
CA ALA A 783 7.44 24.75 3.06
C ALA A 783 8.09 25.19 4.39
N ASP A 784 7.28 25.60 5.37
CA ASP A 784 7.76 26.02 6.69
C ASP A 784 8.26 24.84 7.53
N ALA A 785 9.29 25.11 8.35
CA ALA A 785 9.70 24.21 9.43
C ALA A 785 8.75 24.39 10.62
N VAL A 786 7.98 23.35 10.95
CA VAL A 786 6.98 23.37 12.03
C VAL A 786 7.62 22.85 13.32
N SER A 787 7.72 23.68 14.36
CA SER A 787 8.11 23.23 15.70
C SER A 787 6.90 22.72 16.52
N PRO A 788 7.09 21.98 17.62
CA PRO A 788 5.98 21.53 18.48
C PRO A 788 5.02 22.63 18.94
N SER A 789 5.52 23.85 19.15
CA SER A 789 4.69 25.01 19.52
C SER A 789 3.77 25.51 18.40
N GLN A 790 4.11 25.22 17.15
CA GLN A 790 3.38 25.68 15.95
C GLN A 790 2.41 24.63 15.41
N VAL A 791 2.38 23.42 15.97
CA VAL A 791 1.51 22.31 15.52
C VAL A 791 0.06 22.75 15.37
N ASN A 792 -0.45 23.53 16.32
CA ASN A 792 -1.85 23.97 16.32
C ASN A 792 -2.14 24.98 15.20
N SER A 793 -1.16 25.82 14.82
CA SER A 793 -1.30 26.77 13.70
C SER A 793 -1.28 26.11 12.33
N TYR A 794 -0.69 24.91 12.24
CA TYR A 794 -0.56 24.14 10.99
C TYR A 794 -1.40 22.87 10.98
N TRP A 795 -2.36 22.73 11.90
CA TRP A 795 -3.13 21.51 12.12
C TRP A 795 -3.80 20.99 10.85
N ASP A 796 -4.35 21.89 10.02
CA ASP A 796 -5.03 21.53 8.77
C ASP A 796 -4.08 21.03 7.68
N LYS A 797 -2.77 21.32 7.79
CA LYS A 797 -1.73 20.87 6.85
C LYS A 797 -0.99 19.61 7.31
N ARG A 798 -1.49 18.93 8.34
CA ARG A 798 -0.85 17.71 8.86
C ARG A 798 -0.91 16.57 7.84
N ASN A 799 0.15 15.77 7.79
CA ASN A 799 0.20 14.56 6.98
C ASN A 799 -0.52 13.44 7.73
N LYS A 800 -1.71 13.09 7.25
CA LYS A 800 -2.61 12.09 7.82
C LYS A 800 -2.18 10.64 7.56
N LEU A 801 -1.08 10.41 6.84
CA LEU A 801 -0.46 9.09 6.70
C LEU A 801 0.46 8.74 7.87
N LEU A 802 0.88 9.73 8.70
CA LEU A 802 1.77 9.49 9.84
C LEU A 802 1.27 8.41 10.80
N PRO A 803 -0.03 8.35 11.20
CA PRO A 803 -0.54 7.28 12.07
C PRO A 803 -0.35 5.88 11.48
N LEU A 804 -0.53 5.72 10.16
CA LEU A 804 -0.31 4.45 9.47
C LEU A 804 1.18 4.07 9.47
N ILE A 805 2.07 5.04 9.22
CA ILE A 805 3.52 4.84 9.22
C ILE A 805 4.01 4.44 10.62
N VAL A 806 3.53 5.12 11.67
CA VAL A 806 3.88 4.82 13.06
C VAL A 806 3.36 3.44 13.48
N SER A 807 2.15 3.06 13.04
CA SER A 807 1.58 1.73 13.29
C SER A 807 2.37 0.63 12.58
N LEU A 808 2.83 0.88 11.36
CA LEU A 808 3.72 -0.01 10.62
C LEU A 808 5.08 -0.13 11.31
N ALA A 809 5.68 0.99 11.72
CA ALA A 809 6.94 1.00 12.46
C ALA A 809 6.86 0.17 13.75
N LYS A 810 5.75 0.29 14.50
CA LYS A 810 5.48 -0.54 15.68
C LYS A 810 5.38 -2.01 15.31
N THR A 811 4.61 -2.35 14.29
CA THR A 811 4.41 -3.74 13.82
C THR A 811 5.73 -4.40 13.42
N LEU A 812 6.58 -3.71 12.68
CA LEU A 812 7.89 -4.22 12.28
C LEU A 812 8.85 -4.31 13.47
N THR A 813 8.83 -3.34 14.40
CA THR A 813 9.65 -3.37 15.61
C THR A 813 9.27 -4.55 16.50
N ASP A 814 7.98 -4.79 16.73
CA ASP A 814 7.48 -5.90 17.57
C ASP A 814 7.82 -7.29 16.99
N GLN A 815 8.00 -7.38 15.66
CA GLN A 815 8.36 -8.62 14.95
C GLN A 815 9.85 -8.74 14.62
N SER A 816 10.70 -7.82 15.09
CA SER A 816 12.15 -7.91 14.94
C SER A 816 12.78 -8.76 16.05
N ASP A 817 13.91 -9.42 15.75
CA ASP A 817 14.67 -10.18 16.74
C ASP A 817 16.17 -10.17 16.41
N SER A 818 16.94 -9.41 17.18
CA SER A 818 18.40 -9.31 17.05
C SER A 818 19.12 -10.62 17.36
N ALA A 819 18.57 -11.48 18.23
CA ALA A 819 19.24 -12.73 18.63
C ALA A 819 19.22 -13.77 17.52
N THR A 820 18.16 -13.81 16.73
CA THR A 820 17.99 -14.73 15.59
C THR A 820 18.16 -14.06 14.23
N ASN A 821 18.65 -12.81 14.22
CA ASN A 821 18.86 -11.98 13.03
C ASN A 821 17.61 -11.85 12.13
N LYS A 822 16.45 -11.62 12.75
CA LYS A 822 15.17 -11.40 12.07
C LYS A 822 14.90 -9.92 11.90
N ASN A 823 14.90 -9.49 10.64
CA ASN A 823 14.79 -8.09 10.26
C ASN A 823 13.60 -7.87 9.30
N PRO A 824 12.39 -7.60 9.82
CA PRO A 824 11.21 -7.36 8.99
C PRO A 824 11.26 -6.02 8.24
N PHE A 825 12.16 -5.09 8.61
CA PHE A 825 12.33 -3.82 7.91
C PHE A 825 12.84 -4.01 6.47
N GLN A 826 13.46 -5.15 6.16
CA GLN A 826 13.87 -5.50 4.79
C GLN A 826 12.70 -5.58 3.80
N LEU A 827 11.47 -5.82 4.28
CA LEU A 827 10.27 -5.78 3.43
C LEU A 827 10.03 -4.36 2.89
N LEU A 828 10.21 -3.35 3.75
CA LEU A 828 10.04 -1.96 3.37
C LEU A 828 11.19 -1.48 2.46
N THR A 829 12.44 -1.81 2.80
CA THR A 829 13.61 -1.37 2.02
C THR A 829 13.71 -2.09 0.69
N GLY A 830 13.34 -3.36 0.62
CA GLY A 830 13.26 -4.12 -0.63
C GLY A 830 12.20 -3.56 -1.57
N LEU A 831 11.01 -3.22 -1.04
CA LEU A 831 9.96 -2.57 -1.82
C LEU A 831 10.40 -1.17 -2.31
N SER A 832 11.01 -0.36 -1.44
CA SER A 832 11.51 0.96 -1.84
C SER A 832 12.61 0.85 -2.90
N ALA A 833 13.50 -0.15 -2.80
CA ALA A 833 14.56 -0.38 -3.77
C ALA A 833 14.01 -0.69 -5.17
N ALA A 834 12.98 -1.55 -5.28
CA ALA A 834 12.29 -1.82 -6.54
C ALA A 834 11.67 -0.54 -7.14
N LEU A 835 11.02 0.27 -6.30
CA LEU A 835 10.41 1.55 -6.70
C LEU A 835 11.44 2.68 -6.93
N THR A 836 12.72 2.48 -6.63
CA THR A 836 13.80 3.47 -6.84
C THR A 836 14.50 3.30 -8.19
N ARG A 837 14.31 2.15 -8.87
CA ARG A 837 14.88 1.92 -10.21
C ARG A 837 14.37 2.98 -11.20
N PRO A 838 15.21 3.50 -12.11
CA PRO A 838 16.58 3.10 -12.46
C PRO A 838 17.70 3.81 -11.65
N LEU A 839 17.37 4.50 -10.55
CA LEU A 839 18.37 5.26 -9.79
C LEU A 839 19.32 4.36 -9.00
N LEU A 840 18.97 3.10 -8.78
CA LEU A 840 19.84 2.14 -8.11
C LEU A 840 20.85 1.55 -9.10
N THR A 841 22.14 1.54 -8.77
CA THR A 841 23.20 0.98 -9.62
C THR A 841 24.35 0.44 -8.80
N GLN A 842 25.13 -0.44 -9.42
CA GLN A 842 26.41 -0.89 -8.89
C GLN A 842 27.54 -0.31 -9.76
N THR A 843 28.47 0.39 -9.12
CA THR A 843 29.54 1.12 -9.81
C THR A 843 30.87 0.99 -9.10
N THR A 844 31.95 1.38 -9.78
CA THR A 844 33.28 1.43 -9.17
C THR A 844 33.45 2.77 -8.45
N ASP A 845 33.89 2.70 -7.21
CA ASP A 845 34.24 3.86 -6.41
C ASP A 845 35.51 4.52 -6.95
N LEU A 846 35.38 5.73 -7.48
CA LEU A 846 36.43 6.55 -8.06
C LEU A 846 36.99 7.58 -7.07
N GLU A 847 36.60 7.51 -5.79
CA GLU A 847 37.22 8.34 -4.77
C GLU A 847 38.72 8.11 -4.67
N THR A 848 39.46 9.17 -4.34
CA THR A 848 40.92 9.10 -4.24
C THR A 848 41.33 8.10 -3.16
N ASN A 849 42.22 7.16 -3.50
CA ASN A 849 42.68 6.07 -2.63
C ASN A 849 41.62 5.04 -2.22
N SER A 850 40.42 5.06 -2.80
CA SER A 850 39.35 4.09 -2.50
C SER A 850 39.75 2.63 -2.76
N GLY A 851 40.71 2.41 -3.67
CA GLY A 851 41.09 1.10 -4.16
C GLY A 851 40.20 0.58 -5.30
N GLY A 852 39.37 1.43 -5.90
CA GLY A 852 38.52 1.06 -7.04
C GLY A 852 37.51 -0.02 -6.68
N ARG A 853 36.89 0.07 -5.50
CA ARG A 853 35.97 -0.96 -5.00
C ARG A 853 34.61 -0.87 -5.66
N THR A 854 33.93 -1.99 -5.77
CA THR A 854 32.57 -2.00 -6.33
C THR A 854 31.57 -1.67 -5.21
N ILE A 855 30.76 -0.64 -5.41
CA ILE A 855 29.78 -0.14 -4.45
C ILE A 855 28.40 -0.04 -5.09
N THR A 856 27.36 -0.22 -4.28
CA THR A 856 25.96 0.03 -4.65
C THR A 856 25.59 1.44 -4.21
N VAL A 857 25.02 2.23 -5.11
CA VAL A 857 24.65 3.63 -4.84
C VAL A 857 23.29 3.96 -5.41
N VAL A 858 22.60 4.91 -4.78
CA VAL A 858 21.44 5.59 -5.37
C VAL A 858 21.96 6.83 -6.10
N LYS A 859 21.75 6.91 -7.41
CA LYS A 859 22.29 7.95 -8.27
C LYS A 859 21.84 9.35 -7.83
N THR A 860 22.81 10.22 -7.65
CA THR A 860 22.63 11.66 -7.44
C THR A 860 23.04 12.41 -8.71
N ALA A 861 23.00 13.75 -8.66
CA ALA A 861 23.55 14.59 -9.71
C ALA A 861 25.09 14.40 -9.88
N LEU A 862 25.78 13.82 -8.89
CA LEU A 862 27.18 13.42 -9.03
C LEU A 862 27.38 12.30 -10.08
N PRO A 863 28.56 12.24 -10.71
CA PRO A 863 29.00 11.05 -11.42
C PRO A 863 28.95 9.82 -10.50
N ASN A 864 28.42 8.70 -10.98
CA ASN A 864 28.15 7.51 -10.15
C ASN A 864 29.35 7.08 -9.29
N GLY A 865 30.57 7.11 -9.85
CA GLY A 865 31.79 6.73 -9.12
C GLY A 865 32.31 7.75 -8.11
N LYS A 866 31.77 8.98 -8.05
CA LYS A 866 32.18 10.05 -7.11
C LYS A 866 31.14 10.30 -6.02
N PHE A 867 30.35 9.29 -5.70
CA PHE A 867 29.21 9.40 -4.79
C PHE A 867 29.55 9.89 -3.38
N ARG A 868 30.80 9.70 -2.93
CA ARG A 868 31.27 10.13 -1.61
C ARG A 868 32.10 11.43 -1.66
N ASN A 869 32.13 12.13 -2.78
CA ASN A 869 33.04 13.26 -3.01
C ASN A 869 32.81 14.42 -2.03
N ARG A 870 33.64 14.51 -0.99
CA ARG A 870 33.57 15.54 0.05
C ARG A 870 33.74 17.00 -0.43
N PHE A 871 34.07 17.23 -1.69
CA PHE A 871 34.19 18.58 -2.28
C PHE A 871 33.05 18.94 -3.24
N ALA A 872 32.11 18.03 -3.48
CA ALA A 872 30.89 18.31 -4.24
C ALA A 872 30.07 19.42 -3.58
N GLY A 873 29.24 20.16 -4.30
CA GLY A 873 28.29 21.14 -3.76
C GLY A 873 26.96 20.52 -3.30
N PRO A 874 26.09 21.27 -2.57
CA PRO A 874 24.84 20.72 -2.03
C PRO A 874 23.88 20.15 -3.08
N GLU A 875 23.74 20.82 -4.23
CA GLU A 875 22.84 20.39 -5.30
C GLU A 875 23.28 19.08 -5.96
N GLU A 876 24.59 18.77 -5.93
CA GLU A 876 25.14 17.55 -6.52
C GLU A 876 24.77 16.29 -5.71
N TYR A 877 24.39 16.46 -4.43
CA TYR A 877 23.94 15.39 -3.55
C TYR A 877 22.45 15.08 -3.63
N LEU A 878 21.67 15.90 -4.33
CA LEU A 878 20.27 15.60 -4.59
C LEU A 878 20.16 14.44 -5.58
N PHE A 879 19.09 13.66 -5.48
CA PHE A 879 18.85 12.54 -6.39
C PHE A 879 18.79 13.01 -7.86
N ARG A 880 19.18 12.15 -8.78
CA ARG A 880 19.21 12.51 -10.19
C ARG A 880 17.79 12.67 -10.75
N GLN A 881 17.48 13.84 -11.31
CA GLN A 881 16.21 14.08 -11.99
C GLN A 881 16.30 13.91 -13.53
N SER A 882 17.46 14.15 -14.11
CA SER A 882 17.75 14.03 -15.55
C SER A 882 19.12 13.40 -15.77
N ASP A 883 19.29 12.73 -16.90
CA ASP A 883 20.57 12.21 -17.33
C ASP A 883 21.57 13.37 -17.60
N PRO A 884 22.81 13.31 -17.10
CA PRO A 884 23.76 14.42 -17.25
C PRO A 884 24.30 14.63 -18.68
N ILE A 885 24.06 13.71 -19.61
CA ILE A 885 24.60 13.78 -20.99
C ILE A 885 23.50 14.16 -21.98
N THR A 886 22.37 13.46 -21.93
CA THR A 886 21.25 13.60 -22.86
C THR A 886 20.19 14.59 -22.36
N GLU A 887 20.26 14.99 -21.09
CA GLU A 887 19.27 15.83 -20.39
C GLU A 887 17.84 15.22 -20.32
N GLU A 888 17.66 13.98 -20.80
CA GLU A 888 16.40 13.26 -20.71
C GLU A 888 16.03 12.99 -19.25
N PRO A 889 14.74 13.13 -18.86
CA PRO A 889 14.33 12.94 -17.48
C PRO A 889 14.43 11.48 -17.07
N ILE A 890 15.00 11.24 -15.88
CA ILE A 890 15.03 9.92 -15.24
C ILE A 890 13.76 9.74 -14.41
N ARG A 891 13.07 8.62 -14.59
CA ARG A 891 11.71 8.38 -14.06
C ARG A 891 11.63 7.04 -13.36
N SER A 892 11.28 7.08 -12.08
CA SER A 892 10.91 5.91 -11.28
C SER A 892 9.51 5.38 -11.65
N PRO A 893 9.11 4.17 -11.23
CA PRO A 893 7.75 3.68 -11.45
C PRO A 893 6.71 4.64 -10.85
N LEU A 894 7.03 5.27 -9.72
CA LEU A 894 6.17 6.27 -9.09
C LEU A 894 6.11 7.56 -9.89
N SER A 895 7.22 8.02 -10.46
CA SER A 895 7.18 9.18 -11.38
C SER A 895 6.21 8.93 -12.53
N VAL A 896 6.23 7.73 -13.11
CA VAL A 896 5.36 7.35 -14.24
C VAL A 896 3.89 7.29 -13.81
N LEU A 897 3.59 6.88 -12.58
CA LEU A 897 2.23 6.89 -12.04
C LEU A 897 1.75 8.29 -11.63
N ILE A 898 2.66 9.18 -11.22
CA ILE A 898 2.33 10.53 -10.72
C ILE A 898 1.98 11.49 -11.84
N GLU A 899 2.69 11.43 -12.96
CA GLU A 899 2.66 12.45 -14.00
C GLU A 899 2.97 11.87 -15.39
N LYS A 900 2.61 12.58 -16.45
CA LYS A 900 3.07 12.29 -17.82
C LYS A 900 4.47 12.85 -18.03
N GLU A 901 4.70 14.07 -17.58
CA GLU A 901 5.96 14.80 -17.66
C GLU A 901 6.33 15.36 -16.29
N ARG A 902 7.63 15.51 -16.03
CA ARG A 902 8.15 15.90 -14.71
C ARG A 902 7.55 17.23 -14.22
N GLY A 903 6.85 17.20 -13.08
CA GLY A 903 6.28 18.36 -12.40
C GLY A 903 4.80 18.67 -12.66
N PHE A 904 4.11 17.95 -13.57
CA PHE A 904 2.73 18.28 -13.99
C PHE A 904 1.60 17.60 -13.20
N GLN A 905 1.88 16.52 -12.46
CA GLN A 905 0.90 15.81 -11.59
C GLN A 905 -0.39 15.38 -12.30
N ASP A 906 -0.25 14.88 -13.51
CA ASP A 906 -1.34 14.55 -14.42
C ASP A 906 -1.41 13.06 -14.76
N GLY A 907 -0.92 12.20 -13.86
CA GLY A 907 -0.93 10.74 -13.98
C GLY A 907 -2.06 10.07 -13.17
N LEU A 908 -2.07 8.73 -13.20
CA LEU A 908 -3.11 7.91 -12.55
C LEU A 908 -3.14 8.08 -11.02
N LEU A 909 -1.98 8.23 -10.37
CA LEU A 909 -1.92 8.40 -8.92
C LEU A 909 -2.52 9.73 -8.48
N ASN A 910 -2.49 10.76 -9.33
CA ASN A 910 -3.18 12.03 -9.08
C ASN A 910 -4.70 11.82 -9.02
N LEU A 911 -5.27 11.01 -9.92
CA LEU A 911 -6.70 10.67 -9.91
C LEU A 911 -7.10 9.96 -8.62
N VAL A 912 -6.34 8.95 -8.21
CA VAL A 912 -6.58 8.21 -6.95
C VAL A 912 -6.49 9.14 -5.75
N SER A 913 -5.52 10.06 -5.72
CA SER A 913 -5.34 11.01 -4.62
C SER A 913 -6.50 12.01 -4.43
N LYS A 914 -7.40 12.13 -5.42
CA LYS A 914 -8.60 12.97 -5.37
C LYS A 914 -9.85 12.19 -4.89
N THR A 915 -9.70 10.92 -4.55
CA THR A 915 -10.78 10.05 -4.03
C THR A 915 -10.69 9.91 -2.50
N LYS A 916 -11.51 9.03 -1.92
CA LYS A 916 -11.43 8.63 -0.51
C LYS A 916 -10.90 7.20 -0.31
N LEU A 917 -10.20 6.64 -1.29
CA LEU A 917 -9.76 5.25 -1.28
C LEU A 917 -8.88 4.93 -0.05
N LEU A 918 -7.84 5.72 0.21
CA LEU A 918 -6.95 5.51 1.36
C LEU A 918 -7.67 5.77 2.68
N THR A 919 -8.57 6.75 2.71
CA THR A 919 -9.40 7.06 3.88
C THR A 919 -10.25 5.83 4.28
N HIS A 920 -10.95 5.21 3.33
CA HIS A 920 -11.74 4.00 3.57
C HIS A 920 -10.87 2.79 3.93
N LEU A 921 -9.67 2.67 3.36
CA LEU A 921 -8.73 1.60 3.68
C LEU A 921 -8.22 1.70 5.13
N VAL A 922 -7.78 2.89 5.55
CA VAL A 922 -7.31 3.15 6.92
C VAL A 922 -8.43 2.90 7.93
N HIS A 923 -9.64 3.37 7.61
CA HIS A 923 -10.81 3.12 8.44
C HIS A 923 -11.11 1.61 8.53
N MET A 924 -11.16 0.89 7.41
CA MET A 924 -11.39 -0.57 7.40
C MET A 924 -10.35 -1.32 8.22
N LEU A 925 -9.05 -1.00 8.08
CA LEU A 925 -7.98 -1.64 8.85
C LEU A 925 -8.09 -1.34 10.35
N ALA A 926 -8.38 -0.10 10.75
CA ALA A 926 -8.58 0.25 12.15
C ALA A 926 -9.79 -0.50 12.74
N GLU A 927 -10.87 -0.61 11.96
CA GLU A 927 -12.09 -1.33 12.33
C GLU A 927 -11.88 -2.84 12.48
N MET A 928 -11.02 -3.45 11.66
CA MET A 928 -10.63 -4.86 11.78
C MET A 928 -9.68 -5.13 12.96
N GLY A 929 -8.98 -4.10 13.45
CA GLY A 929 -8.11 -4.18 14.62
C GLY A 929 -8.83 -4.22 15.96
N ARG A 930 -10.15 -3.96 15.99
CA ARG A 930 -10.98 -3.95 17.21
C ARG A 930 -10.96 -5.31 17.92
N PRO A 931 -10.72 -5.38 19.24
CA PRO A 931 -10.74 -6.63 20.00
C PRO A 931 -12.05 -7.42 19.87
N SER A 932 -13.19 -6.73 19.81
CA SER A 932 -14.52 -7.35 19.65
C SER A 932 -14.71 -8.04 18.30
N ARG A 933 -13.87 -7.73 17.30
CA ARG A 933 -13.94 -8.24 15.92
C ARG A 933 -12.84 -9.24 15.57
N GLN A 934 -12.02 -9.62 16.56
CA GLN A 934 -10.86 -10.48 16.36
C GLN A 934 -11.20 -11.85 15.73
N PRO A 935 -12.27 -12.58 16.12
CA PRO A 935 -12.56 -13.89 15.55
C PRO A 935 -12.72 -13.87 14.03
N GLY A 936 -13.54 -12.96 13.49
CA GLY A 936 -13.70 -12.83 12.05
C GLY A 936 -12.46 -12.28 11.35
N ALA A 937 -11.74 -11.33 11.97
CA ALA A 937 -10.50 -10.78 11.40
C ALA A 937 -9.41 -11.86 11.26
N ASP A 938 -9.35 -12.80 12.20
CA ASP A 938 -8.41 -13.91 12.18
C ASP A 938 -8.64 -14.83 10.97
N LEU A 939 -9.90 -15.13 10.67
CA LEU A 939 -10.29 -15.90 9.48
C LEU A 939 -9.99 -15.15 8.19
N PHE A 940 -10.33 -13.85 8.12
CA PHE A 940 -10.10 -13.03 6.94
C PHE A 940 -8.61 -12.92 6.59
N PHE A 941 -7.76 -12.54 7.54
CA PHE A 941 -6.33 -12.39 7.30
C PHE A 941 -5.63 -13.74 7.06
N ALA A 942 -6.07 -14.82 7.73
CA ALA A 942 -5.56 -16.16 7.45
C ALA A 942 -5.91 -16.61 6.02
N GLY A 943 -7.13 -16.33 5.58
CA GLY A 943 -7.57 -16.63 4.22
C GLY A 943 -6.84 -15.83 3.16
N LEU A 944 -6.63 -14.52 3.39
CA LEU A 944 -5.80 -13.67 2.53
C LEU A 944 -4.38 -14.22 2.42
N ALA A 945 -3.78 -14.64 3.54
CA ALA A 945 -2.44 -15.20 3.58
C ALA A 945 -2.34 -16.54 2.83
N ALA A 946 -3.36 -17.40 2.92
CA ALA A 946 -3.41 -18.66 2.18
C ALA A 946 -3.48 -18.42 0.66
N VAL A 947 -4.35 -17.51 0.20
CA VAL A 947 -4.46 -17.17 -1.23
C VAL A 947 -3.18 -16.52 -1.74
N ALA A 948 -2.64 -15.53 -1.02
CA ALA A 948 -1.40 -14.85 -1.39
C ALA A 948 -0.19 -15.82 -1.38
N GLY A 949 -0.20 -16.81 -0.49
CA GLY A 949 0.81 -17.85 -0.41
C GLY A 949 0.89 -18.76 -1.63
N GLU A 950 -0.21 -18.95 -2.36
CA GLU A 950 -0.28 -19.78 -3.58
C GLU A 950 0.13 -19.03 -4.86
N ILE A 951 0.32 -17.71 -4.77
CA ILE A 951 0.90 -16.90 -5.83
C ILE A 951 2.43 -16.95 -5.70
N LYS A 952 3.05 -17.64 -6.65
CA LYS A 952 4.48 -17.96 -6.68
C LYS A 952 5.20 -17.23 -7.80
N LEU A 953 6.51 -17.09 -7.61
CA LEU A 953 7.43 -16.62 -8.65
C LEU A 953 8.09 -17.82 -9.33
N THR A 954 8.59 -17.65 -10.55
CA THR A 954 9.26 -18.73 -11.30
C THR A 954 10.45 -19.31 -10.53
N SER A 955 11.16 -18.48 -9.76
CA SER A 955 12.28 -18.89 -8.90
C SER A 955 11.88 -19.84 -7.76
N GLU A 956 10.59 -19.90 -7.41
CA GLU A 956 10.03 -20.81 -6.41
C GLU A 956 9.56 -22.14 -7.02
N THR A 957 9.78 -22.35 -8.32
CA THR A 957 9.39 -23.55 -9.08
C THR A 957 7.92 -23.93 -8.87
N PRO A 958 6.97 -23.07 -9.31
CA PRO A 958 5.54 -23.29 -9.07
C PRO A 958 5.07 -24.61 -9.69
N THR A 959 4.26 -25.33 -8.93
CA THR A 959 3.55 -26.51 -9.46
C THR A 959 2.46 -26.10 -10.45
N SER A 960 1.95 -27.05 -11.25
CA SER A 960 0.90 -26.77 -12.25
C SER A 960 -0.41 -26.22 -11.66
N VAL A 961 -0.67 -26.50 -10.36
CA VAL A 961 -1.85 -26.04 -9.62
C VAL A 961 -1.67 -24.65 -8.97
N GLN A 962 -0.44 -24.14 -8.94
CA GLN A 962 -0.12 -22.83 -8.37
C GLN A 962 -0.17 -21.73 -9.43
N PHE A 963 -0.22 -20.48 -8.97
CA PHE A 963 -0.23 -19.30 -9.83
C PHE A 963 1.21 -18.81 -10.05
N ASN A 964 1.62 -18.65 -11.30
CA ASN A 964 2.90 -18.03 -11.64
C ASN A 964 2.66 -16.58 -12.07
N LEU A 965 2.93 -15.63 -11.16
CA LEU A 965 2.73 -14.21 -11.45
C LEU A 965 3.76 -13.69 -12.46
N GLN A 966 5.00 -14.20 -12.40
CA GLN A 966 6.09 -13.68 -13.23
C GLN A 966 5.82 -13.89 -14.73
N THR A 967 5.37 -15.10 -15.12
CA THR A 967 5.01 -15.38 -16.53
C THR A 967 3.90 -14.47 -17.04
N TYR A 968 2.93 -14.13 -16.19
CA TYR A 968 1.88 -13.19 -16.56
C TYR A 968 2.41 -11.76 -16.74
N LEU A 969 3.28 -11.30 -15.83
CA LEU A 969 3.92 -9.98 -15.93
C LEU A 969 4.86 -9.88 -17.15
N GLU A 970 5.54 -10.96 -17.52
CA GLU A 970 6.37 -11.05 -18.73
C GLU A 970 5.52 -10.93 -20.00
N LYS A 971 4.39 -11.65 -20.08
CA LYS A 971 3.44 -11.51 -21.19
C LYS A 971 2.92 -10.07 -21.29
N LEU A 972 2.43 -9.52 -20.17
CA LEU A 972 1.95 -8.13 -20.12
C LEU A 972 3.04 -7.12 -20.53
N GLY A 973 4.30 -7.36 -20.16
CA GLY A 973 5.42 -6.52 -20.58
C GLY A 973 5.66 -6.56 -22.09
N THR A 974 5.47 -7.72 -22.72
CA THR A 974 5.56 -7.87 -24.18
C THR A 974 4.40 -7.17 -24.89
N ASP A 975 3.18 -7.34 -24.38
CA ASP A 975 1.99 -6.67 -24.91
C ASP A 975 2.11 -5.15 -24.79
N LEU A 976 2.62 -4.67 -23.65
CA LEU A 976 2.88 -3.26 -23.39
C LEU A 976 3.91 -2.66 -24.35
N ALA A 977 4.95 -3.42 -24.72
CA ALA A 977 5.95 -2.97 -25.68
C ALA A 977 5.35 -2.83 -27.10
N ALA A 978 4.53 -3.80 -27.52
CA ALA A 978 3.96 -3.80 -28.86
C ALA A 978 2.78 -2.83 -29.05
N TYR A 979 2.02 -2.54 -27.98
CA TYR A 979 0.75 -1.83 -28.09
C TYR A 979 0.88 -0.36 -28.56
N PRO A 980 1.81 0.46 -28.02
CA PRO A 980 2.02 1.83 -28.48
C PRO A 980 2.68 1.90 -29.86
N ASP A 981 3.62 0.99 -30.15
CA ASP A 981 4.38 0.96 -31.41
C ASP A 981 3.49 0.76 -32.65
N SER A 982 2.38 0.03 -32.49
CA SER A 982 1.40 -0.18 -33.56
C SER A 982 0.44 1.01 -33.76
N ARG A 983 0.60 2.12 -33.02
CA ARG A 983 -0.35 3.25 -32.99
C ARG A 983 0.33 4.61 -33.21
N PRO A 984 -0.41 5.63 -33.66
CA PRO A 984 0.13 6.97 -33.80
C PRO A 984 0.55 7.56 -32.45
N ALA A 985 1.59 8.39 -32.45
CA ALA A 985 2.09 9.09 -31.26
C ALA A 985 1.05 10.02 -30.59
N ASN A 986 0.03 10.45 -31.33
CA ASN A 986 -1.07 11.24 -30.78
C ASN A 986 -2.09 10.33 -30.07
N VAL A 987 -2.15 10.42 -28.74
CA VAL A 987 -3.07 9.63 -27.88
C VAL A 987 -4.56 9.94 -28.10
N TYR A 988 -4.88 11.03 -28.82
CA TYR A 988 -6.26 11.38 -29.21
C TYR A 988 -6.68 10.74 -30.54
N ASP A 989 -5.80 9.98 -31.21
CA ASP A 989 -6.16 9.25 -32.42
C ASP A 989 -7.19 8.14 -32.11
N PRO A 990 -8.20 7.90 -32.97
CA PRO A 990 -9.21 6.86 -32.76
C PRO A 990 -8.65 5.45 -32.52
N LEU A 991 -7.44 5.14 -32.99
CA LEU A 991 -6.79 3.84 -32.73
C LEU A 991 -6.47 3.61 -31.23
N TRP A 992 -6.54 4.66 -30.39
CA TRP A 992 -6.39 4.57 -28.94
C TRP A 992 -7.72 4.43 -28.20
N ASP A 993 -8.87 4.48 -28.89
CA ASP A 993 -10.18 4.52 -28.24
C ASP A 993 -10.47 3.29 -27.39
N ASP A 994 -9.90 2.13 -27.71
CA ASP A 994 -10.04 0.90 -26.91
C ASP A 994 -9.62 1.12 -25.45
N MET A 995 -8.52 1.83 -25.19
CA MET A 995 -8.06 2.15 -23.84
C MET A 995 -8.95 3.19 -23.16
N GLY A 996 -9.48 4.15 -23.93
CA GLY A 996 -10.46 5.11 -23.41
C GLY A 996 -11.75 4.41 -22.97
N VAL A 997 -12.18 3.39 -23.73
CA VAL A 997 -13.32 2.55 -23.40
C VAL A 997 -13.08 1.77 -22.09
N VAL A 998 -11.87 1.29 -21.82
CA VAL A 998 -11.53 0.65 -20.53
C VAL A 998 -11.71 1.63 -19.36
N ALA A 999 -11.13 2.83 -19.46
CA ALA A 999 -11.26 3.86 -18.42
C ALA A 999 -12.72 4.24 -18.16
N VAL A 1000 -13.50 4.44 -19.23
CA VAL A 1000 -14.94 4.72 -19.16
C VAL A 1000 -15.72 3.55 -18.55
N ARG A 1001 -15.37 2.29 -18.85
CA ARG A 1001 -16.04 1.12 -18.26
C ARG A 1001 -15.75 0.98 -16.77
N LEU A 1002 -14.51 1.20 -16.33
CA LEU A 1002 -14.16 1.19 -14.90
C LEU A 1002 -14.95 2.27 -14.16
N ARG A 1003 -15.02 3.47 -14.74
CA ARG A 1003 -15.84 4.58 -14.25
C ARG A 1003 -17.32 4.19 -14.14
N ASP A 1004 -17.90 3.71 -15.25
CA ASP A 1004 -19.34 3.53 -15.36
C ASP A 1004 -19.85 2.31 -14.57
N TYR A 1005 -19.03 1.27 -14.38
CA TYR A 1005 -19.45 0.08 -13.64
C TYR A 1005 -19.15 0.16 -12.14
N LEU A 1006 -18.11 0.88 -11.74
CA LEU A 1006 -17.71 0.93 -10.33
C LEU A 1006 -18.10 2.24 -9.64
N SER A 1007 -18.37 3.34 -10.35
CA SER A 1007 -18.83 4.57 -9.67
C SER A 1007 -20.28 4.46 -9.22
N ARG A 1008 -20.62 5.05 -8.07
CA ARG A 1008 -22.00 5.15 -7.56
C ARG A 1008 -22.92 6.02 -8.42
N ASP A 1009 -22.35 7.05 -9.04
CA ASP A 1009 -23.14 8.07 -9.76
C ASP A 1009 -23.50 7.63 -11.18
N SER A 1010 -22.90 6.53 -11.66
CA SER A 1010 -23.19 5.99 -12.98
C SER A 1010 -24.51 5.22 -12.99
N VAL A 1011 -25.29 5.45 -14.05
CA VAL A 1011 -26.53 4.69 -14.30
C VAL A 1011 -26.26 3.20 -14.53
N TYR A 1012 -25.06 2.86 -15.01
CA TYR A 1012 -24.61 1.49 -15.28
C TYR A 1012 -23.91 0.82 -14.08
N SER A 1013 -23.91 1.47 -12.92
CA SER A 1013 -23.17 1.00 -11.75
C SER A 1013 -23.58 -0.40 -11.30
N LEU A 1014 -22.59 -1.23 -11.01
CA LEU A 1014 -22.76 -2.53 -10.33
C LEU A 1014 -22.69 -2.39 -8.80
N ILE A 1015 -22.39 -1.20 -8.28
CA ILE A 1015 -22.30 -0.96 -6.83
C ILE A 1015 -23.61 -1.31 -6.11
N PRO A 1016 -24.80 -0.92 -6.58
CA PRO A 1016 -26.05 -1.31 -5.91
C PRO A 1016 -26.27 -2.83 -5.89
N MET A 1017 -25.81 -3.54 -6.92
CA MET A 1017 -25.89 -4.99 -7.01
C MET A 1017 -24.95 -5.65 -5.97
N PHE A 1018 -23.71 -5.18 -5.85
CA PHE A 1018 -22.77 -5.67 -4.83
C PHE A 1018 -23.23 -5.34 -3.41
N ASP A 1019 -23.79 -4.14 -3.22
CA ASP A 1019 -24.31 -3.69 -1.94
C ASP A 1019 -25.49 -4.56 -1.48
N PHE A 1020 -26.43 -4.82 -2.39
CA PHE A 1020 -27.55 -5.73 -2.14
C PHE A 1020 -27.11 -7.18 -1.95
N SER A 1021 -26.17 -7.69 -2.76
CA SER A 1021 -25.72 -9.08 -2.62
C SER A 1021 -25.02 -9.31 -1.29
N MET A 1022 -24.23 -8.36 -0.81
CA MET A 1022 -23.67 -8.41 0.53
C MET A 1022 -24.76 -8.31 1.60
N ASP A 1023 -25.74 -7.41 1.48
CA ASP A 1023 -26.87 -7.36 2.44
C ASP A 1023 -27.65 -8.68 2.47
N LEU A 1024 -27.93 -9.29 1.32
CA LEU A 1024 -28.62 -10.57 1.21
C LEU A 1024 -27.86 -11.68 1.93
N VAL A 1025 -26.55 -11.77 1.73
CA VAL A 1025 -25.71 -12.77 2.40
C VAL A 1025 -25.63 -12.52 3.91
N LEU A 1026 -25.62 -11.26 4.35
CA LEU A 1026 -25.59 -10.93 5.78
C LEU A 1026 -26.94 -11.17 6.46
N ASP A 1027 -28.05 -10.85 5.80
CA ASP A 1027 -29.41 -11.08 6.30
C ASP A 1027 -29.78 -12.57 6.31
N VAL A 1028 -29.34 -13.30 5.29
CA VAL A 1028 -29.53 -14.76 5.15
C VAL A 1028 -28.17 -15.44 5.27
N THR A 1029 -27.59 -15.41 6.47
CA THR A 1029 -26.24 -15.92 6.72
C THR A 1029 -26.13 -17.41 6.38
N PRO A 1030 -25.20 -17.82 5.49
CA PRO A 1030 -24.91 -19.23 5.26
C PRO A 1030 -24.11 -19.81 6.45
N SER A 1031 -24.31 -21.10 6.74
CA SER A 1031 -23.47 -21.82 7.69
C SER A 1031 -22.10 -22.14 7.08
N PRO A 1032 -21.06 -22.40 7.89
CA PRO A 1032 -19.74 -22.77 7.39
C PRO A 1032 -19.77 -23.98 6.43
N THR A 1033 -20.62 -24.98 6.72
CA THR A 1033 -20.80 -26.14 5.83
C THR A 1033 -21.49 -25.77 4.52
N GLU A 1034 -22.48 -24.87 4.55
CA GLU A 1034 -23.15 -24.38 3.35
C GLU A 1034 -22.18 -23.61 2.45
N ILE A 1035 -21.20 -22.89 3.00
CA ILE A 1035 -20.14 -22.21 2.22
C ILE A 1035 -19.25 -23.22 1.49
N VAL A 1036 -18.83 -24.30 2.17
CA VAL A 1036 -18.03 -25.37 1.55
C VAL A 1036 -18.78 -25.97 0.36
N HIS A 1037 -20.07 -26.27 0.54
CA HIS A 1037 -20.90 -26.80 -0.52
C HIS A 1037 -21.13 -25.78 -1.65
N LEU A 1038 -21.34 -24.49 -1.34
CA LEU A 1038 -21.49 -23.42 -2.33
C LEU A 1038 -20.26 -23.31 -3.21
N LEU A 1039 -19.08 -23.29 -2.60
CA LEU A 1039 -17.84 -23.19 -3.34
C LEU A 1039 -17.57 -24.49 -4.15
N ASN A 1040 -18.01 -25.67 -3.70
CA ASN A 1040 -17.91 -26.93 -4.48
C ASN A 1040 -18.82 -26.89 -5.72
N LEU A 1041 -20.02 -26.35 -5.54
CA LEU A 1041 -21.00 -26.14 -6.60
C LEU A 1041 -20.51 -25.09 -7.62
N LEU A 1042 -19.85 -24.02 -7.18
CA LEU A 1042 -19.20 -23.07 -8.08
C LEU A 1042 -18.02 -23.70 -8.84
N GLY A 1043 -17.25 -24.56 -8.17
CA GLY A 1043 -16.15 -25.29 -8.79
C GLY A 1043 -16.59 -26.24 -9.91
N SER A 1044 -17.76 -26.88 -9.78
CA SER A 1044 -18.26 -27.84 -10.77
C SER A 1044 -18.65 -27.20 -12.09
N ILE A 1045 -18.97 -25.90 -12.12
CA ILE A 1045 -19.28 -25.13 -13.34
C ILE A 1045 -18.13 -25.22 -14.34
N PHE A 1046 -16.89 -25.24 -13.85
CA PHE A 1046 -15.67 -25.21 -14.66
C PHE A 1046 -15.14 -26.60 -15.06
N GLN A 1047 -15.87 -27.67 -14.73
CA GLN A 1047 -15.46 -29.05 -14.98
C GLN A 1047 -16.51 -29.82 -15.77
N ASN A 1048 -16.08 -30.68 -16.68
CA ASN A 1048 -16.93 -31.65 -17.33
C ASN A 1048 -17.12 -32.90 -16.46
N SER A 1049 -17.95 -33.84 -16.91
CA SER A 1049 -18.23 -35.11 -16.21
C SER A 1049 -16.99 -35.98 -15.97
N SER A 1050 -15.91 -35.75 -16.71
CA SER A 1050 -14.62 -36.43 -16.57
C SER A 1050 -13.63 -35.69 -15.66
N GLY A 1051 -14.03 -34.57 -15.04
CA GLY A 1051 -13.21 -33.73 -14.16
C GLY A 1051 -12.26 -32.77 -14.89
N ASN A 1052 -12.33 -32.70 -16.22
CA ASN A 1052 -11.49 -31.83 -17.05
C ASN A 1052 -12.19 -30.50 -17.38
N ARG A 1053 -11.41 -29.43 -17.57
CA ARG A 1053 -11.94 -28.12 -18.00
C ARG A 1053 -12.23 -28.11 -19.49
N ASP A 1054 -13.34 -27.50 -19.89
CA ASP A 1054 -13.79 -27.43 -21.29
C ASP A 1054 -14.23 -26.04 -21.77
N TYR A 1055 -14.01 -24.99 -20.97
CA TYR A 1055 -14.29 -23.60 -21.33
C TYR A 1055 -15.74 -23.34 -21.77
N LEU A 1056 -16.70 -24.08 -21.18
CA LEU A 1056 -18.11 -24.00 -21.56
C LEU A 1056 -18.69 -22.59 -21.37
N LEU A 1057 -18.37 -21.94 -20.24
CA LEU A 1057 -18.82 -20.58 -19.94
C LEU A 1057 -18.25 -19.59 -20.96
N THR A 1058 -16.96 -19.71 -21.25
CA THR A 1058 -16.31 -18.91 -22.29
C THR A 1058 -17.01 -19.09 -23.64
N SER A 1059 -17.26 -20.33 -24.07
CA SER A 1059 -17.96 -20.63 -25.34
C SER A 1059 -19.36 -20.01 -25.41
N LEU A 1060 -20.12 -20.03 -24.31
CA LEU A 1060 -21.43 -19.38 -24.21
C LEU A 1060 -21.33 -17.87 -24.41
N LEU A 1061 -20.31 -17.23 -23.84
CA LEU A 1061 -20.12 -15.78 -23.90
C LEU A 1061 -19.55 -15.29 -25.23
N THR A 1062 -18.68 -16.07 -25.88
CA THR A 1062 -17.91 -15.65 -27.07
C THR A 1062 -18.43 -16.23 -28.39
N SER A 1063 -19.24 -17.29 -28.34
CA SER A 1063 -19.80 -17.92 -29.54
C SER A 1063 -21.31 -17.74 -29.64
N ASP A 1064 -22.03 -18.10 -28.58
CA ASP A 1064 -23.49 -18.16 -28.65
C ASP A 1064 -24.12 -16.80 -28.40
N THR A 1065 -23.68 -16.11 -27.34
CA THR A 1065 -24.15 -14.75 -27.00
C THR A 1065 -23.96 -13.74 -28.14
N PRO A 1066 -22.84 -13.74 -28.89
CA PRO A 1066 -22.66 -12.81 -30.01
C PRO A 1066 -23.57 -13.11 -31.20
N ALA A 1067 -23.76 -14.39 -31.55
CA ALA A 1067 -24.65 -14.80 -32.64
C ALA A 1067 -26.10 -14.39 -32.36
N LEU A 1068 -26.50 -14.60 -31.11
CA LEU A 1068 -27.67 -14.04 -30.50
C LEU A 1068 -27.71 -12.50 -30.73
N ILE A 1069 -26.78 -11.71 -30.18
CA ILE A 1069 -26.75 -10.24 -30.28
C ILE A 1069 -26.92 -9.73 -31.71
N GLU A 1070 -26.23 -10.34 -32.67
CA GLU A 1070 -26.30 -9.98 -34.10
C GLU A 1070 -27.72 -10.08 -34.66
N VAL A 1071 -28.47 -11.12 -34.29
CA VAL A 1071 -29.86 -11.29 -34.75
C VAL A 1071 -30.78 -10.19 -34.19
N SER A 1072 -30.51 -9.63 -33.00
CA SER A 1072 -31.32 -8.50 -32.50
C SER A 1072 -30.88 -7.12 -32.90
N ALA A 1073 -29.68 -6.96 -33.46
CA ALA A 1073 -29.07 -5.63 -33.55
C ALA A 1073 -30.02 -4.62 -34.22
N VAL A 1074 -30.67 -5.01 -35.32
CA VAL A 1074 -31.65 -4.21 -36.08
C VAL A 1074 -32.82 -3.70 -35.21
N TYR A 1075 -33.21 -4.46 -34.19
CA TYR A 1075 -34.30 -4.15 -33.27
C TYR A 1075 -33.78 -3.89 -31.85
N GLY A 1076 -32.50 -3.55 -31.66
CA GLY A 1076 -31.90 -3.39 -30.32
C GLY A 1076 -32.61 -2.33 -29.46
N ARG A 1077 -33.04 -1.22 -30.08
CA ARG A 1077 -33.85 -0.19 -29.39
C ARG A 1077 -35.21 -0.73 -28.94
N CYS A 1078 -35.83 -1.54 -29.78
CA CYS A 1078 -37.12 -2.18 -29.52
C CYS A 1078 -37.02 -3.12 -28.32
N VAL A 1079 -35.92 -3.90 -28.25
CA VAL A 1079 -35.58 -4.73 -27.09
C VAL A 1079 -35.47 -3.85 -25.85
N ASN A 1080 -34.61 -2.83 -25.84
CA ASN A 1080 -34.45 -1.95 -24.67
C ASN A 1080 -35.76 -1.32 -24.19
N GLY A 1081 -36.64 -0.89 -25.10
CA GLY A 1081 -37.93 -0.28 -24.76
C GLY A 1081 -38.91 -1.25 -24.10
N VAL A 1082 -39.02 -2.48 -24.61
CA VAL A 1082 -39.87 -3.50 -23.99
C VAL A 1082 -39.27 -3.97 -22.65
N LEU A 1083 -37.96 -4.17 -22.58
CA LEU A 1083 -37.26 -4.51 -21.32
C LEU A 1083 -37.47 -3.43 -20.25
N MET A 1084 -37.38 -2.15 -20.64
CA MET A 1084 -37.70 -1.02 -19.78
C MET A 1084 -39.14 -1.14 -19.26
N GLY A 1085 -40.13 -1.31 -20.15
CA GLY A 1085 -41.54 -1.43 -19.76
C GLY A 1085 -41.82 -2.57 -18.79
N LEU A 1086 -41.24 -3.76 -19.02
CA LEU A 1086 -41.42 -4.94 -18.19
C LEU A 1086 -40.76 -4.83 -16.80
N SER A 1087 -39.63 -4.12 -16.71
CA SER A 1087 -38.81 -4.00 -15.49
C SER A 1087 -39.19 -2.84 -14.58
N LEU A 1088 -40.10 -1.95 -15.00
CA LEU A 1088 -40.58 -0.86 -14.17
C LEU A 1088 -41.20 -1.36 -12.86
N THR A 1089 -40.93 -0.65 -11.77
CA THR A 1089 -41.50 -0.99 -10.46
C THR A 1089 -43.03 -0.88 -10.50
N GLY A 1090 -43.72 -1.98 -10.14
CA GLY A 1090 -45.18 -2.09 -10.19
C GLY A 1090 -45.75 -2.63 -11.50
N GLU A 1091 -44.88 -2.94 -12.47
CA GLU A 1091 -45.24 -3.55 -13.75
C GLU A 1091 -45.01 -5.08 -13.74
N PHE A 1092 -44.94 -5.71 -14.91
CA PHE A 1092 -45.02 -7.16 -15.09
C PHE A 1092 -44.03 -7.97 -14.24
N PHE A 1093 -42.73 -7.66 -14.26
CA PHE A 1093 -41.76 -8.40 -13.44
C PHE A 1093 -41.90 -8.16 -11.94
N SER A 1094 -42.36 -6.96 -11.55
CA SER A 1094 -42.67 -6.71 -10.13
C SER A 1094 -43.86 -7.52 -9.65
N TYR A 1095 -44.81 -7.83 -10.54
CA TYR A 1095 -45.94 -8.71 -10.26
C TYR A 1095 -45.51 -10.17 -10.17
N LEU A 1096 -44.70 -10.66 -11.11
CA LEU A 1096 -44.18 -12.03 -11.06
C LEU A 1096 -43.38 -12.29 -9.77
N GLU A 1097 -42.49 -11.38 -9.40
CA GLU A 1097 -41.70 -11.49 -8.16
C GLU A 1097 -42.57 -11.45 -6.87
N ALA A 1098 -43.73 -10.79 -6.91
CA ALA A 1098 -44.60 -10.66 -5.74
C ALA A 1098 -45.59 -11.83 -5.58
N ASP A 1099 -46.13 -12.31 -6.70
CA ASP A 1099 -47.31 -13.18 -6.74
C ASP A 1099 -47.01 -14.59 -7.27
N MET A 1100 -45.89 -14.81 -7.96
CA MET A 1100 -45.50 -16.16 -8.40
C MET A 1100 -45.03 -16.97 -7.19
N ASN A 1101 -45.64 -18.12 -6.95
CA ASN A 1101 -45.43 -18.99 -5.80
C ASN A 1101 -45.46 -20.47 -6.25
N THR A 1102 -44.63 -21.32 -5.67
CA THR A 1102 -44.63 -22.77 -5.97
C THR A 1102 -44.45 -23.59 -4.69
N PRO A 1103 -45.23 -24.66 -4.45
CA PRO A 1103 -45.06 -25.51 -3.27
C PRO A 1103 -43.87 -26.47 -3.40
N TYR A 1104 -43.31 -26.61 -4.61
CA TYR A 1104 -42.18 -27.48 -4.90
C TYR A 1104 -40.86 -26.87 -4.43
N THR A 1105 -39.91 -27.73 -4.09
CA THR A 1105 -38.56 -27.35 -3.68
C THR A 1105 -37.71 -26.89 -4.87
N ILE A 1106 -36.63 -26.16 -4.59
CA ILE A 1106 -35.64 -25.75 -5.59
C ILE A 1106 -35.05 -26.98 -6.31
N ARG A 1107 -34.92 -28.13 -5.64
CA ARG A 1107 -34.45 -29.37 -6.26
C ARG A 1107 -35.35 -29.84 -7.39
N GLU A 1108 -36.65 -29.89 -7.13
CA GLU A 1108 -37.68 -30.32 -8.08
C GLU A 1108 -37.78 -29.34 -9.26
N ILE A 1109 -37.64 -28.05 -9.01
CA ILE A 1109 -37.55 -27.02 -10.05
C ILE A 1109 -36.35 -27.28 -10.97
N PHE A 1110 -35.18 -27.59 -10.42
CA PHE A 1110 -34.00 -27.92 -11.23
C PHE A 1110 -34.17 -29.24 -12.00
N ASP A 1111 -34.88 -30.23 -11.46
CA ASP A 1111 -35.18 -31.50 -12.15
C ASP A 1111 -36.13 -31.32 -13.34
N ASP A 1112 -37.18 -30.52 -13.17
CA ASP A 1112 -38.10 -30.23 -14.27
C ASP A 1112 -37.44 -29.33 -15.33
N LEU A 1113 -36.61 -28.36 -14.92
CA LEU A 1113 -35.85 -27.51 -15.84
C LEU A 1113 -34.85 -28.33 -16.67
N ASP A 1114 -34.18 -29.28 -16.04
CA ASP A 1114 -33.27 -30.22 -16.69
C ASP A 1114 -34.01 -31.02 -17.78
N ARG A 1115 -35.14 -31.67 -17.42
CA ARG A 1115 -35.97 -32.41 -18.39
C ARG A 1115 -36.52 -31.52 -19.51
N LEU A 1116 -36.96 -30.31 -19.17
CA LEU A 1116 -37.55 -29.37 -20.14
C LEU A 1116 -36.53 -28.95 -21.20
N THR A 1117 -35.32 -28.61 -20.78
CA THR A 1117 -34.29 -28.06 -21.68
C THR A 1117 -33.81 -29.06 -22.73
N VAL A 1118 -33.86 -30.38 -22.47
CA VAL A 1118 -33.52 -31.43 -23.45
C VAL A 1118 -34.72 -32.04 -24.16
N SER A 1119 -35.94 -31.67 -23.77
CA SER A 1119 -37.16 -32.22 -24.36
C SER A 1119 -37.28 -31.94 -25.87
N ASP A 1120 -37.94 -32.84 -26.59
CA ASP A 1120 -38.30 -32.64 -28.01
C ASP A 1120 -39.08 -31.34 -28.23
N MET A 1121 -39.81 -30.88 -27.21
CA MET A 1121 -40.55 -29.63 -27.21
C MET A 1121 -39.64 -28.41 -27.38
N MET A 1122 -38.46 -28.39 -26.74
CA MET A 1122 -37.50 -27.29 -26.85
C MET A 1122 -36.51 -27.48 -28.00
N GLN A 1123 -36.07 -28.72 -28.23
CA GLN A 1123 -34.98 -29.02 -29.15
C GLN A 1123 -35.41 -29.21 -30.62
N SER A 1124 -36.67 -29.56 -30.88
CA SER A 1124 -37.17 -29.69 -32.25
C SER A 1124 -37.08 -28.37 -33.03
N ARG A 1125 -36.66 -28.46 -34.30
CA ARG A 1125 -36.45 -27.30 -35.19
C ARG A 1125 -37.70 -26.88 -35.96
N SER A 1126 -38.69 -27.76 -36.10
CA SER A 1126 -39.92 -27.50 -36.85
C SER A 1126 -41.06 -28.42 -36.42
N GLY A 1127 -42.30 -28.00 -36.68
CA GLY A 1127 -43.51 -28.79 -36.43
C GLY A 1127 -44.29 -28.38 -35.17
N ASN A 1128 -45.55 -28.82 -35.10
CA ASN A 1128 -46.55 -28.40 -34.11
C ASN A 1128 -46.23 -28.79 -32.65
N ARG A 1129 -45.17 -29.59 -32.45
CA ARG A 1129 -44.67 -30.03 -31.14
C ARG A 1129 -43.46 -29.23 -30.65
N SER A 1130 -42.91 -28.31 -31.44
CA SER A 1130 -41.78 -27.46 -31.05
C SER A 1130 -42.27 -26.14 -30.47
N LEU A 1131 -42.03 -25.89 -29.18
CA LEU A 1131 -42.43 -24.66 -28.50
C LEU A 1131 -41.73 -23.44 -29.10
N LEU A 1132 -40.41 -23.51 -29.31
CA LEU A 1132 -39.66 -22.38 -29.86
C LEU A 1132 -40.12 -22.05 -31.28
N TYR A 1133 -40.38 -23.05 -32.12
CA TYR A 1133 -40.90 -22.83 -33.47
C TYR A 1133 -42.29 -22.20 -33.45
N THR A 1134 -43.23 -22.78 -32.69
CA THR A 1134 -44.61 -22.28 -32.60
C THR A 1134 -44.66 -20.87 -31.99
N ALA A 1135 -43.91 -20.62 -30.92
CA ALA A 1135 -43.78 -19.29 -30.31
C ALA A 1135 -43.16 -18.27 -31.28
N GLY A 1136 -42.17 -18.68 -32.07
CA GLY A 1136 -41.57 -17.83 -33.09
C GLY A 1136 -42.57 -17.42 -34.19
N VAL A 1137 -43.31 -18.39 -34.74
CA VAL A 1137 -44.37 -18.12 -35.73
C VAL A 1137 -45.43 -17.19 -35.16
N LEU A 1138 -45.85 -17.44 -33.92
CA LEU A 1138 -46.86 -16.64 -33.22
C LEU A 1138 -46.40 -15.20 -32.99
N MET A 1139 -45.17 -14.98 -32.53
CA MET A 1139 -44.61 -13.64 -32.35
C MET A 1139 -44.59 -12.87 -33.68
N ASN A 1140 -44.35 -13.56 -34.80
CA ASN A 1140 -44.43 -12.95 -36.13
C ASN A 1140 -45.87 -12.55 -36.51
N LEU A 1141 -46.85 -13.40 -36.18
CA LEU A 1141 -48.27 -13.08 -36.39
C LEU A 1141 -48.69 -11.85 -35.57
N PHE A 1142 -48.27 -11.75 -34.31
CA PHE A 1142 -48.52 -10.55 -33.49
C PHE A 1142 -47.79 -9.32 -34.02
N ALA A 1143 -46.58 -9.47 -34.53
CA ALA A 1143 -45.88 -8.36 -35.19
C ALA A 1143 -46.69 -7.82 -36.39
N ASP A 1144 -47.22 -8.71 -37.23
CA ASP A 1144 -48.06 -8.31 -38.37
C ASP A 1144 -49.36 -7.61 -37.95
N ILE A 1145 -50.01 -8.12 -36.88
CA ILE A 1145 -51.24 -7.53 -36.34
C ILE A 1145 -50.95 -6.14 -35.74
N THR A 1146 -49.87 -6.03 -34.96
CA THR A 1146 -49.48 -4.76 -34.33
C THR A 1146 -49.05 -3.70 -35.34
N GLU A 1147 -48.47 -4.10 -36.47
CA GLU A 1147 -48.07 -3.18 -37.54
C GLU A 1147 -49.24 -2.72 -38.42
N LYS A 1148 -50.12 -3.65 -38.82
CA LYS A 1148 -51.20 -3.39 -39.78
C LYS A 1148 -52.53 -3.02 -39.11
N GLY A 1149 -52.63 -3.20 -37.80
CA GLY A 1149 -53.84 -3.02 -36.99
C GLY A 1149 -54.94 -4.04 -37.26
N ARG A 1150 -54.81 -4.86 -38.32
CA ARG A 1150 -55.77 -5.88 -38.78
C ARG A 1150 -55.03 -6.98 -39.55
N LYS A 1151 -55.34 -8.25 -39.27
CA LYS A 1151 -54.92 -9.39 -40.10
C LYS A 1151 -56.09 -10.35 -40.31
N PRO A 1152 -56.47 -10.66 -41.56
CA PRO A 1152 -57.44 -11.71 -41.83
C PRO A 1152 -56.77 -13.07 -41.66
N PHE A 1153 -57.38 -13.93 -40.84
CA PHE A 1153 -56.99 -15.33 -40.72
C PHE A 1153 -57.63 -16.16 -41.86
N PRO A 1154 -57.14 -17.38 -42.16
CA PRO A 1154 -57.60 -18.20 -43.29
C PRO A 1154 -59.13 -18.45 -43.35
N ASP A 1155 -59.79 -18.29 -42.20
CA ASP A 1155 -61.21 -18.45 -41.89
C ASP A 1155 -62.02 -17.13 -41.96
N GLY A 1156 -61.40 -16.01 -42.36
CA GLY A 1156 -62.10 -14.74 -42.63
C GLY A 1156 -62.30 -13.83 -41.41
N THR A 1157 -61.86 -14.24 -40.22
CA THR A 1157 -61.90 -13.40 -39.01
C THR A 1157 -60.79 -12.34 -39.01
N VAL A 1158 -61.14 -11.09 -38.64
CA VAL A 1158 -60.24 -9.93 -38.61
C VAL A 1158 -59.96 -9.53 -37.17
N PHE A 1159 -58.68 -9.46 -36.79
CA PHE A 1159 -58.22 -9.07 -35.46
C PHE A 1159 -58.04 -7.54 -35.30
N TRP A 1160 -58.18 -7.03 -34.07
CA TRP A 1160 -58.04 -5.62 -33.71
C TRP A 1160 -56.97 -5.43 -32.62
N ASP A 1161 -56.15 -4.38 -32.73
CA ASP A 1161 -54.90 -4.17 -31.95
C ASP A 1161 -55.02 -3.13 -30.81
N ARG A 1162 -56.20 -2.56 -30.55
CA ARG A 1162 -56.49 -1.74 -29.35
C ARG A 1162 -55.63 -0.49 -29.11
N PHE A 1163 -54.78 -0.09 -30.05
CA PHE A 1163 -54.01 1.16 -29.97
C PHE A 1163 -54.87 2.44 -30.13
N ASN A 1164 -56.14 2.30 -30.53
CA ASN A 1164 -57.12 3.39 -30.62
C ASN A 1164 -58.07 3.40 -29.42
N LYS A 1165 -58.40 4.58 -28.90
CA LYS A 1165 -59.26 4.81 -27.73
C LYS A 1165 -60.71 4.26 -27.81
N ASN A 1166 -61.12 3.73 -28.97
CA ASN A 1166 -62.51 3.38 -29.27
C ASN A 1166 -62.73 1.87 -29.58
N GLU A 1167 -61.78 0.99 -29.26
CA GLU A 1167 -61.88 -0.47 -29.54
C GLU A 1167 -62.15 -1.30 -28.27
N ASP A 1168 -63.11 -2.23 -28.36
CA ASP A 1168 -63.78 -2.93 -27.25
C ASP A 1168 -62.97 -4.07 -26.57
N SER A 1169 -63.53 -4.66 -25.51
CA SER A 1169 -62.95 -5.18 -24.25
C SER A 1169 -61.94 -6.36 -24.17
N THR A 1170 -61.14 -6.76 -25.18
CA THR A 1170 -60.22 -7.93 -25.03
C THR A 1170 -58.76 -7.56 -24.69
N THR A 1171 -58.12 -8.26 -23.75
CA THR A 1171 -56.69 -8.08 -23.39
C THR A 1171 -55.75 -8.73 -24.43
N TYR A 1172 -54.46 -8.34 -24.46
CA TYR A 1172 -53.46 -9.02 -25.32
C TYR A 1172 -53.38 -10.53 -25.05
N TRP A 1173 -53.64 -10.94 -23.81
CA TRP A 1173 -53.73 -12.35 -23.45
C TRP A 1173 -55.01 -13.00 -23.92
N ASP A 1174 -56.18 -12.34 -23.86
CA ASP A 1174 -57.42 -12.89 -24.45
C ASP A 1174 -57.22 -13.21 -25.93
N ASN A 1175 -56.42 -12.39 -26.63
CA ASN A 1175 -56.00 -12.62 -28.01
C ASN A 1175 -54.98 -13.78 -28.14
N LEU A 1176 -54.02 -13.93 -27.21
CA LEU A 1176 -53.13 -15.10 -27.12
C LEU A 1176 -53.94 -16.38 -26.91
N THR A 1177 -54.83 -16.42 -25.91
CA THR A 1177 -55.74 -17.55 -25.69
C THR A 1177 -56.61 -17.83 -26.90
N SER A 1178 -57.17 -16.82 -27.57
CA SER A 1178 -57.96 -17.01 -28.81
C SER A 1178 -57.15 -17.62 -29.96
N ILE A 1179 -55.83 -17.42 -29.99
CA ILE A 1179 -54.95 -17.97 -31.03
C ILE A 1179 -54.44 -19.36 -30.62
N PHE A 1180 -54.19 -19.61 -29.34
CA PHE A 1180 -53.75 -20.92 -28.82
C PHE A 1180 -54.91 -21.93 -28.65
N SER A 1181 -56.14 -21.43 -28.58
CA SER A 1181 -57.38 -22.23 -28.58
C SER A 1181 -57.85 -22.62 -29.99
N ARG A 1182 -57.15 -22.16 -31.03
CA ARG A 1182 -57.39 -22.51 -32.43
C ARG A 1182 -56.17 -23.18 -33.02
#